data_AF-A0A7L1TF71-F1
#
_entry.id   AF-A0A7L1TF71-F1
#
_cell.length_a   1.000
_cell.length_b   1.000
_cell.length_c   1.000
_cell.angle_alpha   90.00
_cell.angle_beta   90.00
_cell.angle_gamma   90.00
#
_symmetry.space_group_name_H-M   'P 1'
#
loop_
_entity.id
_entity.type
_entity.pdbx_description
1 polymer ?
#
loop_
_entity_poly.entity_id
_entity_poly.type
_entity_poly.pdbx_seq_one_letter_code
_entity_poly.pdbx_strand_id
1 'polypeptide(L)'
;MKEEPEGLFEELLERAKAGEPKAQTEVGKHFLRLAEEEDEELNNCSAVDWFILAAKQGRREAVKLLRRCLADRRGITSENEQEVKKLSSETDLERAVRKAALVMYWKLNPKKKKQLAVSELLENVGQVDNEDGEKQPGPVPKSVQKQRRMLERLVSSESKKFIALDDFVEITKKYAKGIIPSNLIMQEEEDDELAGKTPEELPLRLKIIKYPLHAIMEIKEYLIDIASKAGMHWLSTIVPTHHINALIFFFIISNLTIDFFAFVIPLVIFYLSFISMVICTLKVFQDSKAWDNFRALTDLLLRFEPNLDVEQAEVNFGWNHLEPYIYFLLSVFFVIFSFPIASKDCIPCSELATISVFFTVTSYMSLSTCAEPYTRRALMTEIAAGCLSLLQVLPGNFGYLKFLGKTFFTVPVGHFFVINVSIPCLLFLYLFYLFFRMAQLRNFKGTYCYLVPYLVCFMWCELSVVILRESSGIGLVRASIGYFLFLFALPVLGVGIALMCLIHFIKWFVSLELMKIVVTLVLCAVPLVFRWWTKVNFSVVEMVKSLTRSSIVKLILVWITAVVLFCWFYVYRSEGMKVYNSTLTWNQYAFLCGPRSWKETNMARTQILCSHLEGHRVTWTGRFKYVRVTEIDNSAESAINMLPLFIGDWMRCLYGETYPLCDPKNVTLEEEELCRLKYLTKHNCHMKMFDRYKFEITVGMPFSSKNGTKTIEEDDITKDIVLKASNEFKKVLLNLRQGSIIEFSTILEGRLGSKWPVFELKAITCLNCMSKLLPAGRHVKIEHDWRSTVHKAIKFAFDFFFFPFLSAA
;
A
#
# COMPACT_ATOMS: atom_id res chain seq x y z
N MET A 1 -38.16 63.05 21.45
CA MET A 1 -39.37 63.01 20.60
C MET A 1 -39.05 63.55 19.21
N LYS A 2 -38.65 62.65 18.31
CA LYS A 2 -38.85 62.78 16.86
C LYS A 2 -39.54 61.48 16.50
N GLU A 3 -40.86 61.48 16.54
CA GLU A 3 -41.68 60.38 16.03
C GLU A 3 -41.29 60.17 14.56
N GLU A 4 -40.64 59.04 14.25
CA GLU A 4 -40.71 58.51 12.90
C GLU A 4 -42.21 58.31 12.60
N PRO A 5 -42.73 58.79 11.45
CA PRO A 5 -44.17 58.77 11.22
C PRO A 5 -44.65 57.33 11.29
N GLU A 6 -45.58 57.03 12.20
CA GLU A 6 -46.08 55.66 12.48
C GLU A 6 -46.47 54.91 11.19
N GLY A 7 -46.99 55.63 10.19
CA GLY A 7 -47.30 55.06 8.87
C GLY A 7 -46.10 54.53 8.07
N LEU A 8 -44.88 55.04 8.31
CA LEU A 8 -43.65 54.58 7.64
C LEU A 8 -43.09 53.30 8.28
N PHE A 9 -43.28 53.13 9.60
CA PHE A 9 -42.94 51.88 10.27
C PHE A 9 -43.93 50.76 9.90
N GLU A 10 -45.22 51.08 9.79
CA GLU A 10 -46.23 50.10 9.40
C GLU A 10 -46.04 49.61 7.97
N GLU A 11 -45.67 50.50 7.03
CA GLU A 11 -45.26 50.12 5.68
C GLU A 11 -44.00 49.22 5.69
N LEU A 12 -43.01 49.55 6.52
CA LEU A 12 -41.78 48.77 6.69
C LEU A 12 -42.06 47.39 7.30
N LEU A 13 -43.00 47.29 8.23
CA LEU A 13 -43.45 46.05 8.84
C LEU A 13 -44.18 45.15 7.83
N GLU A 14 -45.05 45.72 7.00
CA GLU A 14 -45.73 44.98 5.93
C GLU A 14 -44.73 44.44 4.90
N ARG A 15 -43.71 45.24 4.54
CA ARG A 15 -42.61 44.78 3.68
C ARG A 15 -41.77 43.67 4.32
N ALA A 16 -41.54 43.74 5.63
CA ALA A 16 -40.84 42.70 6.38
C ALA A 16 -41.64 41.39 6.45
N LYS A 17 -42.96 41.48 6.69
CA LYS A 17 -43.90 40.35 6.65
C LYS A 17 -44.02 39.75 5.25
N ALA A 18 -43.92 40.57 4.20
CA ALA A 18 -43.86 40.13 2.80
C ALA A 18 -42.54 39.39 2.46
N GLY A 19 -41.59 39.34 3.38
CA GLY A 19 -40.36 38.57 3.25
C GLY A 19 -39.15 39.39 2.78
N GLU A 20 -39.22 40.72 2.73
CA GLU A 20 -38.09 41.53 2.28
C GLU A 20 -36.95 41.52 3.31
N PRO A 21 -35.74 41.00 3.00
CA PRO A 21 -34.69 40.80 3.99
C PRO A 21 -34.12 42.12 4.52
N LYS A 22 -34.16 43.18 3.72
CA LYS A 22 -33.76 44.53 4.13
C LYS A 22 -34.75 45.08 5.17
N ALA A 23 -36.04 45.01 4.87
CA ALA A 23 -37.10 45.46 5.78
C ALA A 23 -37.07 44.64 7.09
N GLN A 24 -36.91 43.32 7.04
CA GLN A 24 -36.74 42.48 8.23
C GLN A 24 -35.55 42.90 9.11
N THR A 25 -34.43 43.30 8.50
CA THR A 25 -33.26 43.78 9.26
C THR A 25 -33.53 45.14 9.90
N GLU A 26 -34.23 46.05 9.21
CA GLU A 26 -34.57 47.37 9.77
C GLU A 26 -35.65 47.28 10.85
N VAL A 27 -36.65 46.40 10.70
CA VAL A 27 -37.63 46.08 11.76
C VAL A 27 -36.93 45.54 12.99
N GLY A 28 -35.99 44.59 12.84
CA GLY A 28 -35.22 44.06 13.97
C GLY A 28 -34.38 45.15 14.67
N LYS A 29 -33.80 46.10 13.94
CA LYS A 29 -33.11 47.25 14.53
C LYS A 29 -34.05 48.19 15.27
N HIS A 30 -35.27 48.38 14.77
CA HIS A 30 -36.29 49.18 15.45
C HIS A 30 -36.69 48.54 16.78
N PHE A 31 -36.91 47.21 16.80
CA PHE A 31 -37.16 46.48 18.06
C PHE A 31 -35.97 46.51 19.03
N LEU A 32 -34.72 46.49 18.55
CA LEU A 32 -33.56 46.71 19.43
C LEU A 32 -33.53 48.11 20.05
N ARG A 33 -33.97 49.15 19.32
CA ARG A 33 -34.06 50.51 19.86
C ARG A 33 -35.22 50.62 20.86
N LEU A 34 -36.38 50.06 20.53
CA LEU A 34 -37.52 49.96 21.44
C LEU A 34 -37.17 49.24 22.73
N ALA A 35 -36.33 48.20 22.68
CA ALA A 35 -35.89 47.48 23.88
C ALA A 35 -35.08 48.35 24.87
N GLU A 36 -34.52 49.48 24.43
CA GLU A 36 -33.85 50.45 25.32
C GLU A 36 -34.86 51.38 26.04
N GLU A 37 -36.10 51.45 25.56
CA GLU A 37 -37.15 52.37 26.05
C GLU A 37 -38.32 51.62 26.74
N GLU A 38 -38.73 50.46 26.21
CA GLU A 38 -39.87 49.66 26.65
C GLU A 38 -39.58 48.14 26.58
N ASP A 39 -40.08 47.37 27.56
CA ASP A 39 -40.06 45.90 27.62
C ASP A 39 -38.81 45.22 27.00
N GLU A 40 -37.66 45.41 27.66
CA GLU A 40 -36.34 44.98 27.20
C GLU A 40 -36.30 43.51 26.73
N GLU A 41 -36.86 42.59 27.52
CA GLU A 41 -36.81 41.15 27.20
C GLU A 41 -37.65 40.79 25.96
N LEU A 42 -38.87 41.31 25.86
CA LEU A 42 -39.81 41.02 24.78
C LEU A 42 -39.32 41.60 23.45
N ASN A 43 -38.86 42.85 23.49
CA ASN A 43 -38.39 43.57 22.30
C ASN A 43 -37.03 43.03 21.81
N ASN A 44 -36.13 42.64 22.72
CA ASN A 44 -34.90 41.96 22.33
C ASN A 44 -35.17 40.58 21.69
N CYS A 45 -36.12 39.80 22.22
CA CYS A 45 -36.50 38.51 21.61
C CYS A 45 -37.10 38.72 20.21
N SER A 46 -38.03 39.67 20.08
CA SER A 46 -38.66 40.03 18.80
C SER A 46 -37.62 40.49 17.77
N ALA A 47 -36.64 41.29 18.20
CA ALA A 47 -35.53 41.71 17.34
C ALA A 47 -34.71 40.52 16.82
N VAL A 48 -34.37 39.56 17.69
CA VAL A 48 -33.62 38.36 17.32
C VAL A 48 -34.40 37.51 16.32
N ASP A 49 -35.72 37.34 16.49
CA ASP A 49 -36.56 36.59 15.55
C ASP A 49 -36.56 37.21 14.14
N TRP A 50 -36.67 38.54 14.06
CA TRP A 50 -36.56 39.26 12.78
C TRP A 50 -35.16 39.13 12.15
N PHE A 51 -34.11 39.18 12.96
CA PHE A 51 -32.75 38.96 12.46
C PHE A 51 -32.52 37.51 12.01
N ILE A 52 -33.10 36.51 12.67
CA ILE A 52 -33.05 35.11 12.23
C ILE A 52 -33.70 34.99 10.84
N LEU A 53 -34.88 35.58 10.63
CA LEU A 53 -35.55 35.57 9.31
C LEU A 53 -34.68 36.22 8.23
N ALA A 54 -34.09 37.38 8.50
CA ALA A 54 -33.20 38.05 7.56
C ALA A 54 -31.88 37.29 7.32
N ALA A 55 -31.32 36.66 8.36
CA ALA A 55 -30.11 35.86 8.28
C ALA A 55 -30.32 34.54 7.53
N LYS A 56 -31.51 33.92 7.67
CA LYS A 56 -31.92 32.77 6.85
C LYS A 56 -31.92 33.12 5.37
N GLN A 57 -32.21 34.36 4.99
CA GLN A 57 -32.10 34.80 3.59
C GLN A 57 -30.67 35.17 3.14
N GLY A 58 -29.67 34.99 4.00
CA GLY A 58 -28.26 35.28 3.69
C GLY A 58 -27.87 36.76 3.83
N ARG A 59 -28.62 37.58 4.56
CA ARG A 59 -28.30 39.01 4.75
C ARG A 59 -27.10 39.19 5.70
N ARG A 60 -25.99 39.73 5.17
CA ARG A 60 -24.74 39.96 5.93
C ARG A 60 -24.92 40.83 7.18
N GLU A 61 -25.68 41.92 7.07
CA GLU A 61 -25.91 42.84 8.19
C GLU A 61 -26.70 42.20 9.34
N ALA A 62 -27.74 41.41 9.03
CA ALA A 62 -28.48 40.66 10.04
C ALA A 62 -27.60 39.66 10.81
N VAL A 63 -26.68 38.97 10.12
CA VAL A 63 -25.72 38.06 10.77
C VAL A 63 -24.75 38.78 11.70
N LYS A 64 -24.29 39.99 11.35
CA LYS A 64 -23.47 40.82 12.25
C LYS A 64 -24.24 41.22 13.51
N LEU A 65 -25.51 41.61 13.36
CA LEU A 65 -26.38 41.97 14.47
C LEU A 65 -26.69 40.75 15.35
N LEU A 66 -26.99 39.59 14.77
CA LEU A 66 -27.15 38.32 15.52
C LEU A 66 -25.90 37.97 16.32
N ARG A 67 -24.70 38.15 15.74
CA ARG A 67 -23.44 37.88 16.45
C ARG A 67 -23.27 38.81 17.65
N ARG A 68 -23.69 40.08 17.53
CA ARG A 68 -23.70 41.05 18.62
C ARG A 68 -24.73 40.67 19.69
N CYS A 69 -25.96 40.34 19.31
CA CYS A 69 -26.99 39.86 20.23
C CYS A 69 -26.56 38.59 20.97
N LEU A 70 -25.87 37.67 20.30
CA LEU A 70 -25.32 36.46 20.92
C LEU A 70 -24.20 36.76 21.92
N ALA A 71 -23.29 37.68 21.60
CA ALA A 71 -22.19 38.09 22.48
C ALA A 71 -22.71 38.83 23.72
N ASP A 72 -23.69 39.72 23.51
CA ASP A 72 -24.31 40.52 24.57
C ASP A 72 -25.42 39.75 25.33
N ARG A 73 -25.72 38.50 24.91
CA ARG A 73 -26.82 37.66 25.43
C ARG A 73 -28.21 38.32 25.38
N ARG A 74 -28.43 39.27 24.46
CA ARG A 74 -29.71 39.97 24.28
C ARG A 74 -30.66 39.19 23.39
N GLY A 75 -31.87 38.89 23.89
CA GLY A 75 -32.93 38.20 23.14
C GLY A 75 -32.65 36.74 22.79
N ILE A 76 -31.67 36.13 23.47
CA ILE A 76 -31.28 34.73 23.24
C ILE A 76 -32.04 33.83 24.22
N THR A 77 -32.91 32.98 23.69
CA THR A 77 -33.70 31.98 24.43
C THR A 77 -33.13 30.57 24.21
N SER A 78 -33.50 29.61 25.05
CA SER A 78 -33.09 28.20 24.87
C SER A 78 -33.53 27.61 23.53
N GLU A 79 -34.64 28.11 22.97
CA GLU A 79 -35.19 27.66 21.69
C GLU A 79 -34.45 28.27 20.49
N ASN A 80 -34.10 29.56 20.53
CA ASN A 80 -33.45 30.23 19.41
C ASN A 80 -31.91 30.12 19.43
N GLU A 81 -31.29 29.81 20.58
CA GLU A 81 -29.84 29.84 20.76
C GLU A 81 -29.08 28.94 19.76
N GLN A 82 -29.59 27.74 19.50
CA GLN A 82 -28.96 26.81 18.55
C GLN A 82 -28.98 27.36 17.12
N GLU A 83 -30.09 27.96 16.71
CA GLU A 83 -30.26 28.53 15.39
C GLU A 83 -29.41 29.80 15.21
N VAL A 84 -29.39 30.69 16.22
CA VAL A 84 -28.54 31.89 16.22
C VAL A 84 -27.07 31.50 16.15
N LYS A 85 -26.62 30.51 16.94
CA LYS A 85 -25.24 30.00 16.86
C LYS A 85 -24.92 29.46 15.46
N LYS A 86 -25.81 28.65 14.88
CA LYS A 86 -25.64 28.09 13.54
C LYS A 86 -25.50 29.19 12.48
N LEU A 87 -26.37 30.21 12.49
CA LEU A 87 -26.34 31.31 11.52
C LEU A 87 -25.18 32.30 11.73
N SER A 88 -24.81 32.56 12.98
CA SER A 88 -23.73 33.49 13.32
C SER A 88 -22.32 32.96 13.03
N SER A 89 -22.16 31.63 13.06
CA SER A 89 -20.88 30.92 12.86
C SER A 89 -20.58 30.66 11.38
N GLU A 90 -21.49 30.99 10.48
CA GLU A 90 -21.31 30.74 9.06
C GLU A 90 -20.28 31.66 8.42
N THR A 91 -19.48 31.06 7.55
CA THR A 91 -18.52 31.77 6.71
C THR A 91 -19.23 32.58 5.63
N ASP A 92 -18.54 33.57 5.07
CA ASP A 92 -19.09 34.40 3.99
C ASP A 92 -19.41 33.54 2.74
N LEU A 93 -18.62 32.49 2.47
CA LEU A 93 -18.89 31.49 1.43
C LEU A 93 -20.20 30.73 1.69
N GLU A 94 -20.38 30.18 2.90
CA GLU A 94 -21.60 29.43 3.25
C GLU A 94 -22.86 30.28 3.13
N ARG A 95 -22.76 31.56 3.50
CA ARG A 95 -23.85 32.51 3.38
C ARG A 95 -24.20 32.79 1.91
N ALA A 96 -23.19 32.99 1.07
CA ALA A 96 -23.36 33.19 -0.36
C ALA A 96 -23.99 31.95 -1.03
N VAL A 97 -23.51 30.75 -0.69
CA VAL A 97 -24.08 29.48 -1.18
C VAL A 97 -25.52 29.32 -0.71
N ARG A 98 -25.85 29.64 0.54
CA ARG A 98 -27.26 29.62 0.99
C ARG A 98 -28.10 30.54 0.13
N LYS A 99 -27.68 31.79 -0.06
CA LYS A 99 -28.45 32.77 -0.84
C LYS A 99 -28.69 32.26 -2.27
N ALA A 100 -27.65 31.75 -2.93
CA ALA A 100 -27.77 31.12 -4.25
C ALA A 100 -28.73 29.92 -4.25
N ALA A 101 -28.61 29.01 -3.28
CA ALA A 101 -29.46 27.83 -3.16
C ALA A 101 -30.92 28.17 -2.90
N LEU A 102 -31.21 29.21 -2.10
CA LEU A 102 -32.57 29.69 -1.86
C LEU A 102 -33.22 30.19 -3.15
N VAL A 103 -32.52 31.04 -3.91
CA VAL A 103 -33.04 31.57 -5.18
C VAL A 103 -33.26 30.43 -6.17
N MET A 104 -32.31 29.50 -6.26
CA MET A 104 -32.42 28.32 -7.11
C MET A 104 -33.61 27.44 -6.72
N TYR A 105 -33.81 27.15 -5.43
CA TYR A 105 -34.93 26.33 -4.95
C TYR A 105 -36.28 26.96 -5.28
N TRP A 106 -36.45 28.27 -5.07
CA TRP A 106 -37.72 28.93 -5.39
C TRP A 106 -37.98 29.03 -6.90
N LYS A 107 -36.94 29.12 -7.75
CA LYS A 107 -37.10 28.94 -9.20
C LYS A 107 -37.56 27.53 -9.57
N LEU A 108 -37.03 26.52 -8.89
CA LEU A 108 -37.42 25.11 -9.06
C LEU A 108 -38.79 24.78 -8.43
N ASN A 109 -39.31 25.64 -7.55
CA ASN A 109 -40.58 25.48 -6.84
C ASN A 109 -41.49 26.70 -7.06
N PRO A 110 -41.96 26.94 -8.30
CA PRO A 110 -42.77 28.12 -8.63
C PRO A 110 -44.11 28.15 -7.87
N LYS A 111 -44.63 26.97 -7.49
CA LYS A 111 -45.88 26.81 -6.73
C LYS A 111 -45.72 27.06 -5.22
N LYS A 112 -44.52 27.41 -4.75
CA LYS A 112 -44.14 27.63 -3.35
C LYS A 112 -44.61 26.55 -2.37
N LYS A 113 -44.52 25.28 -2.77
CA LYS A 113 -44.89 24.14 -1.91
C LYS A 113 -43.91 24.00 -0.73
N LYS A 114 -44.41 23.67 0.47
CA LYS A 114 -43.56 23.44 1.67
C LYS A 114 -42.57 22.29 1.48
N GLN A 115 -42.97 21.24 0.76
CA GLN A 115 -42.13 20.10 0.41
C GLN A 115 -42.37 19.78 -1.06
N LEU A 116 -41.29 19.60 -1.83
CA LEU A 116 -41.36 19.29 -3.26
C LEU A 116 -40.89 17.85 -3.50
N ALA A 117 -41.63 17.10 -4.30
CA ALA A 117 -41.22 15.77 -4.71
C ALA A 117 -39.99 15.86 -5.63
N VAL A 118 -39.03 14.94 -5.46
CA VAL A 118 -37.80 14.90 -6.28
C VAL A 118 -38.12 14.87 -7.78
N SER A 119 -39.15 14.13 -8.19
CA SER A 119 -39.61 14.07 -9.59
C SER A 119 -40.14 15.40 -10.13
N GLU A 120 -40.88 16.17 -9.32
CA GLU A 120 -41.41 17.49 -9.71
C GLU A 120 -40.27 18.54 -9.78
N LEU A 121 -39.26 18.40 -8.90
CA LEU A 121 -38.05 19.23 -8.92
C LEU A 121 -37.23 18.96 -10.19
N LEU A 122 -37.04 17.69 -10.57
CA LEU A 122 -36.34 17.26 -11.79
C LEU A 122 -37.05 17.75 -13.07
N GLU A 123 -38.39 17.76 -13.11
CA GLU A 123 -39.16 18.31 -14.22
C GLU A 123 -38.95 19.82 -14.37
N ASN A 124 -38.86 20.54 -13.24
CA ASN A 124 -38.64 21.98 -13.21
C ASN A 124 -37.17 22.38 -13.46
N VAL A 125 -36.21 21.46 -13.45
CA VAL A 125 -34.80 21.77 -13.78
C VAL A 125 -34.67 22.40 -15.17
N GLY A 126 -35.51 21.98 -16.13
CA GLY A 126 -35.54 22.58 -17.47
C GLY A 126 -35.98 24.05 -17.51
N GLN A 127 -36.54 24.59 -16.41
CA GLN A 127 -37.00 25.98 -16.31
C GLN A 127 -35.91 26.92 -15.77
N VAL A 128 -34.82 26.39 -15.23
CA VAL A 128 -33.76 27.18 -14.57
C VAL A 128 -32.95 28.03 -15.56
N ASP A 129 -32.89 27.63 -16.83
CA ASP A 129 -32.13 28.34 -17.88
C ASP A 129 -32.93 29.39 -18.68
N ASN A 130 -34.24 29.55 -18.44
CA ASN A 130 -35.09 30.44 -19.24
C ASN A 130 -35.04 31.91 -18.79
N GLU A 131 -33.85 32.48 -18.59
CA GLU A 131 -33.72 33.91 -18.24
C GLU A 131 -33.44 34.85 -19.42
N ASP A 132 -33.13 34.35 -20.61
CA ASP A 132 -33.07 35.18 -21.81
C ASP A 132 -34.18 34.77 -22.79
N GLY A 133 -35.14 35.68 -22.97
CA GLY A 133 -36.22 35.51 -23.93
C GLY A 133 -35.70 35.47 -25.35
N GLU A 134 -35.51 34.25 -25.88
CA GLU A 134 -35.83 33.84 -27.25
C GLU A 134 -35.48 32.35 -27.37
N LYS A 135 -36.46 31.52 -27.77
CA LYS A 135 -36.20 30.13 -28.14
C LYS A 135 -35.38 30.14 -29.44
N GLN A 136 -34.06 30.23 -29.36
CA GLN A 136 -33.23 29.96 -30.51
C GLN A 136 -33.32 28.45 -30.84
N PRO A 137 -33.70 28.08 -32.07
CA PRO A 137 -33.75 26.68 -32.47
C PRO A 137 -32.31 26.18 -32.66
N GLY A 138 -31.78 25.50 -31.65
CA GLY A 138 -30.46 24.89 -31.67
C GLY A 138 -30.25 23.92 -30.51
N PRO A 139 -29.31 22.98 -30.61
CA PRO A 139 -28.98 22.10 -29.50
C PRO A 139 -28.45 22.93 -28.31
N VAL A 140 -28.98 22.67 -27.13
CA VAL A 140 -28.59 23.31 -25.86
C VAL A 140 -27.06 23.22 -25.67
N PRO A 141 -26.37 24.28 -25.22
CA PRO A 141 -24.92 24.24 -25.00
C PRO A 141 -24.50 23.09 -24.06
N LYS A 142 -23.39 22.42 -24.39
CA LYS A 142 -22.87 21.27 -23.61
C LYS A 142 -22.63 21.60 -22.12
N SER A 143 -22.25 22.84 -21.80
CA SER A 143 -22.06 23.32 -20.43
C SER A 143 -23.36 23.35 -19.63
N VAL A 144 -24.44 23.84 -20.24
CA VAL A 144 -25.78 23.90 -19.66
C VAL A 144 -26.33 22.49 -19.45
N GLN A 145 -26.12 21.59 -20.41
CA GLN A 145 -26.49 20.19 -20.26
C GLN A 145 -25.72 19.48 -19.13
N LYS A 146 -24.43 19.81 -18.92
CA LYS A 146 -23.61 19.28 -17.81
C LYS A 146 -24.11 19.82 -16.45
N GLN A 147 -24.46 21.10 -16.37
CA GLN A 147 -25.04 21.72 -15.17
C GLN A 147 -26.38 21.09 -14.80
N ARG A 148 -27.26 20.86 -15.79
CA ARG A 148 -28.54 20.17 -15.62
C ARG A 148 -28.36 18.77 -15.06
N ARG A 149 -27.51 17.94 -15.68
CA ARG A 149 -27.23 16.57 -15.19
C ARG A 149 -26.67 16.57 -13.77
N MET A 150 -25.82 17.55 -13.44
CA MET A 150 -25.24 17.65 -12.11
C MET A 150 -26.30 18.05 -11.07
N LEU A 151 -27.20 18.99 -11.38
CA LEU A 151 -28.32 19.33 -10.51
C LEU A 151 -29.30 18.15 -10.34
N GLU A 152 -29.59 17.42 -11.43
CA GLU A 152 -30.38 16.19 -11.38
C GLU A 152 -29.73 15.16 -10.43
N ARG A 153 -28.41 14.97 -10.51
CA ARG A 153 -27.63 14.08 -9.62
C ARG A 153 -27.62 14.51 -8.16
N LEU A 154 -27.46 15.80 -7.89
CA LEU A 154 -27.51 16.33 -6.52
C LEU A 154 -28.85 15.99 -5.86
N VAL A 155 -29.94 16.17 -6.61
CA VAL A 155 -31.30 15.95 -6.13
C VAL A 155 -31.62 14.46 -6.05
N SER A 156 -31.15 13.63 -6.98
CA SER A 156 -31.37 12.18 -6.99
C SER A 156 -30.54 11.41 -5.96
N SER A 157 -29.43 11.99 -5.47
CA SER A 157 -28.55 11.33 -4.49
C SER A 157 -29.20 11.16 -3.11
N GLU A 158 -30.29 11.88 -2.85
CA GLU A 158 -31.03 11.83 -1.59
C GLU A 158 -31.97 10.63 -1.52
N SER A 159 -32.00 10.00 -0.34
CA SER A 159 -32.89 8.86 -0.09
C SER A 159 -34.35 9.29 0.16
N LYS A 160 -34.56 10.58 0.44
CA LYS A 160 -35.88 11.14 0.73
C LYS A 160 -36.66 11.39 -0.56
N LYS A 161 -37.92 10.95 -0.60
CA LYS A 161 -38.85 11.22 -1.73
C LYS A 161 -39.23 12.71 -1.89
N PHE A 162 -39.09 13.48 -0.81
CA PHE A 162 -39.42 14.90 -0.74
C PHE A 162 -38.21 15.67 -0.22
N ILE A 163 -37.94 16.82 -0.83
CA ILE A 163 -36.88 17.74 -0.43
C ILE A 163 -37.53 19.01 0.11
N ALA A 164 -37.15 19.40 1.32
CA ALA A 164 -37.50 20.69 1.92
C ALA A 164 -36.43 21.75 1.58
N LEU A 165 -36.77 23.03 1.76
CA LEU A 165 -35.87 24.16 1.52
C LEU A 165 -34.54 24.01 2.29
N ASP A 166 -34.62 23.70 3.58
CA ASP A 166 -33.44 23.57 4.45
C ASP A 166 -32.57 22.38 4.05
N ASP A 167 -33.18 21.26 3.62
CA ASP A 167 -32.46 20.09 3.11
C ASP A 167 -31.67 20.45 1.84
N PHE A 168 -32.30 21.15 0.88
CA PHE A 168 -31.65 21.58 -0.36
C PHE A 168 -30.47 22.54 -0.12
N VAL A 169 -30.66 23.51 0.78
CA VAL A 169 -29.62 24.45 1.19
C VAL A 169 -28.45 23.72 1.86
N GLU A 170 -28.74 22.75 2.74
CA GLU A 170 -27.70 22.00 3.43
C GLU A 170 -26.90 21.09 2.48
N ILE A 171 -27.56 20.44 1.52
CA ILE A 171 -26.91 19.62 0.48
C ILE A 171 -25.98 20.49 -0.36
N THR A 172 -26.49 21.61 -0.86
CA THR A 172 -25.71 22.55 -1.69
C THR A 172 -24.52 23.11 -0.90
N LYS A 173 -24.71 23.41 0.40
CA LYS A 173 -23.65 23.87 1.31
C LYS A 173 -22.58 22.80 1.55
N LYS A 174 -22.97 21.54 1.81
CA LYS A 174 -22.03 20.42 1.98
C LYS A 174 -21.21 20.21 0.72
N TYR A 175 -21.85 20.21 -0.43
CA TYR A 175 -21.19 20.04 -1.71
C TYR A 175 -20.25 21.21 -2.05
N ALA A 176 -20.64 22.46 -1.76
CA ALA A 176 -19.79 23.64 -1.94
C ALA A 176 -18.56 23.65 -1.01
N LYS A 177 -18.61 22.94 0.13
CA LYS A 177 -17.44 22.67 0.98
C LYS A 177 -16.55 21.55 0.44
N GLY A 178 -16.93 20.91 -0.66
CA GLY A 178 -16.27 19.72 -1.19
C GLY A 178 -16.53 18.47 -0.36
N ILE A 179 -17.75 18.30 0.16
CA ILE A 179 -18.20 17.05 0.76
C ILE A 179 -19.17 16.40 -0.22
N ILE A 180 -18.75 15.32 -0.87
CA ILE A 180 -19.54 14.61 -1.87
C ILE A 180 -20.44 13.58 -1.16
N PRO A 181 -21.77 13.57 -1.40
CA PRO A 181 -22.65 12.53 -0.88
C PRO A 181 -22.24 11.15 -1.40
N SER A 182 -22.11 10.16 -0.51
CA SER A 182 -21.62 8.81 -0.84
C SER A 182 -22.42 8.07 -1.93
N ASN A 183 -23.69 8.43 -2.12
CA ASN A 183 -24.58 7.82 -3.12
C ASN A 183 -24.33 8.34 -4.55
N LEU A 184 -23.71 9.53 -4.69
CA LEU A 184 -23.48 10.19 -5.98
C LEU A 184 -22.35 9.51 -6.77
N ILE A 185 -21.47 8.79 -6.07
CA ILE A 185 -20.39 7.96 -6.65
C ILE A 185 -20.94 6.64 -7.20
N MET A 186 -22.06 6.15 -6.66
CA MET A 186 -22.65 4.86 -7.06
C MET A 186 -23.48 4.94 -8.35
N GLN A 187 -23.96 6.12 -8.72
CA GLN A 187 -24.77 6.33 -9.94
C GLN A 187 -23.92 6.48 -11.22
N GLU A 188 -22.59 6.50 -11.14
CA GLU A 188 -21.75 6.70 -12.33
C GLU A 188 -21.71 5.50 -13.31
N GLU A 189 -22.17 4.31 -12.89
CA GLU A 189 -22.21 3.11 -13.75
C GLU A 189 -23.63 2.74 -14.24
N GLU A 190 -24.70 3.37 -13.72
CA GLU A 190 -26.08 3.07 -14.14
C GLU A 190 -26.62 3.97 -15.27
N ASP A 191 -25.93 5.06 -15.60
CA ASP A 191 -26.44 6.08 -16.53
C ASP A 191 -26.32 5.74 -18.04
N ASP A 192 -25.70 4.62 -18.42
CA ASP A 192 -25.63 4.16 -19.83
C ASP A 192 -26.57 2.98 -20.16
N GLU A 193 -27.43 2.55 -19.22
CA GLU A 193 -28.33 1.41 -19.46
C GLU A 193 -29.72 1.59 -18.82
N LEU A 194 -30.38 2.72 -19.07
CA LEU A 194 -31.77 2.93 -18.65
C LEU A 194 -32.79 2.69 -19.77
N ALA A 195 -32.80 1.47 -20.28
CA ALA A 195 -33.93 0.91 -21.03
C ALA A 195 -34.19 -0.54 -20.59
N GLY A 196 -34.92 -0.69 -19.49
CA GLY A 196 -35.52 -1.97 -19.09
C GLY A 196 -35.03 -2.50 -17.74
N LYS A 197 -35.66 -2.04 -16.65
CA LYS A 197 -35.46 -2.67 -15.32
C LYS A 197 -36.54 -3.73 -15.04
N THR A 198 -36.09 -4.87 -14.53
CA THR A 198 -36.84 -6.10 -14.18
C THR A 198 -37.51 -6.02 -12.79
N PRO A 199 -38.42 -6.97 -12.42
CA PRO A 199 -39.41 -6.86 -11.33
C PRO A 199 -38.90 -6.72 -9.88
N GLU A 200 -37.60 -6.54 -9.66
CA GLU A 200 -36.97 -6.62 -8.35
C GLU A 200 -37.02 -5.30 -7.56
N GLU A 201 -37.24 -4.16 -8.23
CA GLU A 201 -37.18 -2.83 -7.63
C GLU A 201 -38.52 -2.29 -7.04
N LEU A 202 -39.60 -3.09 -6.95
CA LEU A 202 -40.88 -2.62 -6.39
C LEU A 202 -41.03 -2.81 -4.86
N PRO A 203 -41.69 -1.87 -4.14
CA PRO A 203 -41.92 -1.96 -2.71
C PRO A 203 -42.89 -3.10 -2.30
N LEU A 204 -42.60 -3.73 -1.15
CA LEU A 204 -43.23 -4.95 -0.60
C LEU A 204 -44.78 -5.01 -0.70
N ARG A 205 -45.49 -3.89 -0.49
CA ARG A 205 -46.96 -3.88 -0.52
C ARG A 205 -47.57 -4.11 -1.91
N LEU A 206 -46.89 -3.73 -2.99
CA LEU A 206 -47.33 -4.05 -4.37
C LEU A 206 -46.89 -5.46 -4.81
N LYS A 207 -45.84 -6.00 -4.19
CA LYS A 207 -45.28 -7.33 -4.50
C LYS A 207 -46.18 -8.47 -4.01
N ILE A 208 -46.80 -8.29 -2.85
CA ILE A 208 -47.75 -9.26 -2.23
C ILE A 208 -48.99 -9.49 -3.10
N ILE A 209 -49.47 -8.46 -3.81
CA ILE A 209 -50.69 -8.54 -4.61
C ILE A 209 -50.43 -9.13 -6.00
N LYS A 210 -49.26 -8.85 -6.60
CA LYS A 210 -48.96 -9.22 -7.98
C LYS A 210 -48.18 -10.53 -8.14
N TYR A 211 -47.41 -10.97 -7.13
CA TYR A 211 -46.58 -12.19 -7.19
C TYR A 211 -46.50 -12.93 -5.83
N PRO A 212 -47.56 -13.63 -5.40
CA PRO A 212 -47.67 -14.21 -4.05
C PRO A 212 -46.68 -15.34 -3.74
N LEU A 213 -46.21 -16.09 -4.76
CA LEU A 213 -45.26 -17.19 -4.57
C LEU A 213 -43.85 -16.72 -4.18
N HIS A 214 -43.46 -15.50 -4.55
CA HIS A 214 -42.14 -14.96 -4.22
C HIS A 214 -42.04 -14.48 -2.76
N ALA A 215 -43.13 -13.91 -2.22
CA ALA A 215 -43.17 -13.48 -0.82
C ALA A 215 -43.07 -14.65 0.18
N ILE A 216 -43.62 -15.81 -0.18
CA ILE A 216 -43.56 -17.03 0.66
C ILE A 216 -42.15 -17.62 0.70
N MET A 217 -41.40 -17.54 -0.40
CA MET A 217 -40.00 -17.98 -0.46
C MET A 217 -39.10 -17.12 0.43
N GLU A 218 -39.38 -15.82 0.52
CA GLU A 218 -38.59 -14.85 1.31
C GLU A 218 -38.84 -15.00 2.82
N ILE A 219 -40.08 -15.31 3.24
CA ILE A 219 -40.41 -15.63 4.64
C ILE A 219 -39.73 -16.94 5.09
N LYS A 220 -39.66 -17.94 4.21
CA LYS A 220 -38.89 -19.17 4.45
C LYS A 220 -37.41 -18.85 4.66
N GLU A 221 -36.83 -17.96 3.88
CA GLU A 221 -35.42 -17.57 4.02
C GLU A 221 -35.14 -16.80 5.32
N TYR A 222 -36.07 -15.96 5.76
CA TYR A 222 -35.95 -15.24 7.04
C TYR A 222 -36.00 -16.18 8.26
N LEU A 223 -36.84 -17.21 8.23
CA LEU A 223 -36.89 -18.25 9.28
C LEU A 223 -35.61 -19.11 9.31
N ILE A 224 -35.01 -19.37 8.15
CA ILE A 224 -33.74 -20.10 8.05
C ILE A 224 -32.57 -19.24 8.57
N ASP A 225 -32.58 -17.92 8.36
CA ASP A 225 -31.54 -17.00 8.85
C ASP A 225 -31.52 -16.91 10.39
N ILE A 226 -32.69 -16.97 11.03
CA ILE A 226 -32.82 -17.02 12.49
C ILE A 226 -32.29 -18.35 13.05
N ALA A 227 -32.61 -19.48 12.40
CA ALA A 227 -32.11 -20.79 12.81
C ALA A 227 -30.58 -20.93 12.61
N SER A 228 -30.04 -20.32 11.54
CA SER A 228 -28.62 -20.27 11.20
C SER A 228 -27.80 -19.48 12.24
N LYS A 229 -28.26 -18.27 12.62
CA LYS A 229 -27.55 -17.41 13.59
C LYS A 229 -27.46 -18.04 14.99
N ALA A 230 -28.46 -18.81 15.40
CA ALA A 230 -28.45 -19.54 16.67
C ALA A 230 -27.46 -20.72 16.67
N GLY A 231 -27.30 -21.43 15.54
CA GLY A 231 -26.35 -22.54 15.40
C GLY A 231 -24.89 -22.09 15.26
N MET A 232 -24.65 -20.95 14.59
CA MET A 232 -23.30 -20.42 14.35
C MET A 232 -22.62 -19.92 15.64
N HIS A 233 -23.40 -19.36 16.56
CA HIS A 233 -22.89 -18.82 17.84
C HIS A 233 -22.42 -19.94 18.80
N TRP A 234 -22.93 -21.16 18.64
CA TRP A 234 -22.54 -22.35 19.42
C TRP A 234 -21.29 -23.04 18.87
N LEU A 235 -21.10 -23.10 17.54
CA LEU A 235 -19.89 -23.66 16.92
C LEU A 235 -18.67 -22.73 17.07
N SER A 236 -18.86 -21.41 16.98
CA SER A 236 -17.77 -20.44 17.13
C SER A 236 -17.24 -20.32 18.57
N THR A 237 -17.98 -20.82 19.58
CA THR A 237 -17.55 -20.83 20.98
C THR A 237 -16.71 -22.05 21.37
N ILE A 238 -16.72 -23.13 20.57
CA ILE A 238 -16.03 -24.39 20.88
C ILE A 238 -14.64 -24.49 20.24
N VAL A 239 -14.38 -23.78 19.13
CA VAL A 239 -13.09 -23.82 18.42
C VAL A 239 -12.30 -22.53 18.71
N PRO A 240 -11.18 -22.58 19.46
CA PRO A 240 -10.31 -21.43 19.64
C PRO A 240 -9.49 -21.18 18.36
N THR A 241 -10.16 -20.65 17.34
CA THR A 241 -9.61 -20.34 16.02
C THR A 241 -8.41 -19.39 16.12
N HIS A 242 -8.43 -18.46 17.08
CA HIS A 242 -7.31 -17.54 17.32
C HIS A 242 -6.03 -18.25 17.80
N HIS A 243 -6.16 -19.26 18.68
CA HIS A 243 -4.99 -20.00 19.18
C HIS A 243 -4.44 -20.96 18.12
N ILE A 244 -5.30 -21.59 17.32
CA ILE A 244 -4.88 -22.45 16.21
C ILE A 244 -4.22 -21.63 15.10
N ASN A 245 -4.80 -20.50 14.72
CA ASN A 245 -4.21 -19.60 13.72
C ASN A 245 -2.89 -19.00 14.22
N ALA A 246 -2.78 -18.66 15.51
CA ALA A 246 -1.52 -18.21 16.11
C ALA A 246 -0.47 -19.33 16.12
N LEU A 247 -0.83 -20.57 16.47
CA LEU A 247 0.08 -21.71 16.42
C LEU A 247 0.55 -22.02 15.00
N ILE A 248 -0.35 -21.99 14.02
CA ILE A 248 0.00 -22.14 12.60
C ILE A 248 0.93 -21.00 12.15
N PHE A 249 0.64 -19.76 12.56
CA PHE A 249 1.47 -18.61 12.25
C PHE A 249 2.87 -18.71 12.88
N PHE A 250 2.97 -19.06 14.16
CA PHE A 250 4.24 -19.27 14.84
C PHE A 250 5.01 -20.46 14.28
N PHE A 251 4.32 -21.52 13.88
CA PHE A 251 4.91 -22.68 13.22
C PHE A 251 5.47 -22.35 11.84
N ILE A 252 4.74 -21.55 11.06
CA ILE A 252 5.21 -21.04 9.77
C ILE A 252 6.43 -20.15 9.98
N ILE A 253 6.38 -19.18 10.91
CA ILE A 253 7.52 -18.30 11.22
C ILE A 253 8.73 -19.09 11.72
N SER A 254 8.53 -20.10 12.56
CA SER A 254 9.62 -20.92 13.11
C SER A 254 10.29 -21.81 12.06
N ASN A 255 9.62 -22.11 10.94
CA ASN A 255 10.17 -22.92 9.84
C ASN A 255 10.70 -22.09 8.67
N LEU A 256 10.41 -20.79 8.64
CA LEU A 256 10.88 -19.89 7.58
C LEU A 256 12.32 -19.47 7.85
N THR A 257 13.21 -19.83 6.93
CA THR A 257 14.63 -19.50 7.00
C THR A 257 14.86 -18.00 6.79
N ILE A 258 15.95 -17.46 7.37
CA ILE A 258 16.34 -16.04 7.20
C ILE A 258 16.48 -15.70 5.71
N ASP A 259 17.01 -16.61 4.90
CA ASP A 259 17.18 -16.42 3.45
C ASP A 259 15.83 -16.34 2.71
N PHE A 260 14.81 -17.08 3.15
CA PHE A 260 13.47 -16.98 2.60
C PHE A 260 12.82 -15.64 2.94
N PHE A 261 12.94 -15.19 4.20
CA PHE A 261 12.46 -13.88 4.63
C PHE A 261 13.15 -12.74 3.84
N ALA A 262 14.46 -12.87 3.62
CA ALA A 262 15.25 -11.93 2.84
C ALA A 262 14.77 -11.77 1.40
N PHE A 263 14.35 -12.87 0.79
CA PHE A 263 13.87 -12.89 -0.59
C PHE A 263 12.40 -12.46 -0.71
N VAL A 264 11.51 -12.98 0.15
CA VAL A 264 10.06 -12.82 0.00
C VAL A 264 9.55 -11.47 0.51
N ILE A 265 10.07 -10.97 1.63
CA ILE A 265 9.53 -9.74 2.25
C ILE A 265 9.66 -8.53 1.32
N PRO A 266 10.83 -8.25 0.70
CA PRO A 266 10.95 -7.13 -0.23
C PRO A 266 10.00 -7.25 -1.42
N LEU A 267 9.78 -8.45 -1.95
CA LEU A 267 8.83 -8.71 -3.04
C LEU A 267 7.38 -8.42 -2.60
N VAL A 268 6.96 -8.91 -1.44
CA VAL A 268 5.60 -8.67 -0.92
C VAL A 268 5.37 -7.17 -0.67
N ILE A 269 6.33 -6.49 -0.05
CA ILE A 269 6.25 -5.04 0.17
C ILE A 269 6.17 -4.30 -1.18
N PHE A 270 7.00 -4.67 -2.16
CA PHE A 270 6.98 -4.08 -3.49
C PHE A 270 5.62 -4.24 -4.18
N TYR A 271 5.08 -5.46 -4.24
CA TYR A 271 3.80 -5.70 -4.92
C TYR A 271 2.62 -5.03 -4.20
N LEU A 272 2.55 -5.13 -2.87
CA LEU A 272 1.47 -4.49 -2.10
C LEU A 272 1.53 -2.96 -2.20
N SER A 273 2.73 -2.38 -2.16
CA SER A 273 2.91 -0.93 -2.34
C SER A 273 2.60 -0.48 -3.77
N PHE A 274 2.99 -1.25 -4.79
CA PHE A 274 2.65 -0.96 -6.19
C PHE A 274 1.13 -1.04 -6.44
N ILE A 275 0.45 -2.06 -5.91
CA ILE A 275 -1.01 -2.17 -6.00
C ILE A 275 -1.69 -1.00 -5.26
N SER A 276 -1.22 -0.67 -4.06
CA SER A 276 -1.69 0.49 -3.30
C SER A 276 -1.53 1.79 -4.11
N MET A 277 -0.39 1.97 -4.79
CA MET A 277 -0.11 3.11 -5.65
C MET A 277 -1.11 3.19 -6.82
N VAL A 278 -1.41 2.07 -7.49
CA VAL A 278 -2.43 1.98 -8.54
C VAL A 278 -3.82 2.35 -8.00
N ILE A 279 -4.25 1.78 -6.86
CA ILE A 279 -5.56 2.08 -6.28
C ILE A 279 -5.67 3.57 -5.90
N CYS A 280 -4.61 4.15 -5.32
CA CYS A 280 -4.59 5.58 -5.00
C CYS A 280 -4.74 6.44 -6.27
N THR A 281 -4.12 6.05 -7.38
CA THR A 281 -4.25 6.82 -8.63
C THR A 281 -5.62 6.73 -9.27
N LEU A 282 -6.26 5.57 -9.21
CA LEU A 282 -7.66 5.42 -9.63
C LEU A 282 -8.59 6.30 -8.76
N LYS A 283 -8.32 6.42 -7.46
CA LYS A 283 -9.04 7.35 -6.58
C LYS A 283 -8.80 8.82 -6.95
N VAL A 284 -7.56 9.19 -7.24
CA VAL A 284 -7.24 10.54 -7.74
C VAL A 284 -8.02 10.84 -9.04
N PHE A 285 -8.20 9.86 -9.93
CA PHE A 285 -9.03 10.03 -11.12
C PHE A 285 -10.51 10.19 -10.80
N GLN A 286 -11.04 9.42 -9.85
CA GLN A 286 -12.41 9.60 -9.35
C GLN A 286 -12.60 11.01 -8.77
N ASP A 287 -11.65 11.48 -7.97
CA ASP A 287 -11.66 12.83 -7.39
C ASP A 287 -11.53 13.91 -8.47
N SER A 288 -10.75 13.67 -9.53
CA SER A 288 -10.64 14.61 -10.67
C SER A 288 -11.96 14.75 -11.43
N LYS A 289 -12.71 13.66 -11.59
CA LYS A 289 -14.05 13.68 -12.19
C LYS A 289 -15.06 14.36 -11.27
N ALA A 290 -14.94 14.13 -9.96
CA ALA A 290 -15.75 14.82 -8.97
C ALA A 290 -15.46 16.33 -8.92
N TRP A 291 -14.20 16.74 -9.09
CA TRP A 291 -13.80 18.14 -9.24
C TRP A 291 -14.49 18.82 -10.42
N ASP A 292 -14.62 18.08 -11.52
CA ASP A 292 -15.30 18.52 -12.73
C ASP A 292 -16.81 18.76 -12.51
N ASN A 293 -17.45 17.87 -11.76
CA ASN A 293 -18.85 18.04 -11.31
C ASN A 293 -18.97 19.20 -10.31
N PHE A 294 -17.96 19.37 -9.44
CA PHE A 294 -17.90 20.48 -8.50
C PHE A 294 -17.84 21.83 -9.21
N ARG A 295 -16.98 21.96 -10.23
CA ARG A 295 -16.91 23.16 -11.07
C ARG A 295 -18.23 23.47 -11.77
N ALA A 296 -18.90 22.44 -12.30
CA ALA A 296 -20.21 22.63 -12.91
C ALA A 296 -21.23 23.21 -11.92
N LEU A 297 -21.18 22.81 -10.63
CA LEU A 297 -22.05 23.41 -9.60
C LEU A 297 -21.64 24.83 -9.27
N THR A 298 -20.35 25.10 -9.04
CA THR A 298 -19.92 26.46 -8.69
C THR A 298 -20.23 27.45 -9.82
N ASP A 299 -20.10 27.03 -11.08
CA ASP A 299 -20.51 27.84 -12.24
C ASP A 299 -22.03 28.08 -12.26
N LEU A 300 -22.83 27.09 -11.87
CA LEU A 300 -24.27 27.24 -11.73
C LEU A 300 -24.61 28.22 -10.59
N LEU A 301 -23.96 28.10 -9.43
CA LEU A 301 -24.18 28.96 -8.27
C LEU A 301 -23.77 30.42 -8.54
N LEU A 302 -22.73 30.65 -9.34
CA LEU A 302 -22.30 31.99 -9.75
C LEU A 302 -23.39 32.76 -10.51
N ARG A 303 -24.29 32.06 -11.23
CA ARG A 303 -25.44 32.71 -11.89
C ARG A 303 -26.43 33.31 -10.89
N PHE A 304 -26.55 32.71 -9.72
CA PHE A 304 -27.47 33.13 -8.67
C PHE A 304 -26.84 34.11 -7.68
N GLU A 305 -25.54 33.97 -7.41
CA GLU A 305 -24.77 34.89 -6.57
C GLU A 305 -23.41 35.20 -7.23
N PRO A 306 -23.26 36.34 -7.92
CA PRO A 306 -22.02 36.69 -8.61
C PRO A 306 -20.85 37.00 -7.66
N ASN A 307 -21.13 37.27 -6.38
CA ASN A 307 -20.12 37.55 -5.35
C ASN A 307 -19.61 36.29 -4.63
N LEU A 308 -19.84 35.10 -5.18
CA LEU A 308 -19.40 33.83 -4.58
C LEU A 308 -17.87 33.70 -4.65
N ASP A 309 -17.22 33.48 -3.51
CA ASP A 309 -15.78 33.23 -3.43
C ASP A 309 -15.43 31.80 -3.86
N VAL A 310 -15.31 31.60 -5.17
CA VAL A 310 -15.00 30.30 -5.78
C VAL A 310 -13.61 29.81 -5.38
N GLU A 311 -12.66 30.71 -5.16
CA GLU A 311 -11.30 30.33 -4.77
C GLU A 311 -11.28 29.63 -3.40
N GLN A 312 -12.05 30.13 -2.43
CA GLN A 312 -12.17 29.50 -1.12
C GLN A 312 -12.86 28.13 -1.22
N ALA A 313 -13.85 27.99 -2.10
CA ALA A 313 -14.56 26.72 -2.32
C ALA A 313 -13.62 25.65 -2.93
N GLU A 314 -12.82 26.04 -3.93
CA GLU A 314 -11.80 25.18 -4.56
C GLU A 314 -10.74 24.72 -3.53
N VAL A 315 -10.28 25.62 -2.65
CA VAL A 315 -9.32 25.25 -1.59
C VAL A 315 -9.94 24.25 -0.61
N ASN A 316 -11.17 24.48 -0.16
CA ASN A 316 -11.86 23.56 0.75
C ASN A 316 -12.03 22.16 0.14
N PHE A 317 -12.37 22.09 -1.14
CA PHE A 317 -12.47 20.81 -1.85
C PHE A 317 -11.12 20.10 -1.89
N GLY A 318 -10.03 20.80 -2.22
CA GLY A 318 -8.68 20.24 -2.26
C GLY A 318 -8.23 19.64 -0.93
N TRP A 319 -8.54 20.31 0.20
CA TRP A 319 -8.22 19.79 1.53
C TRP A 319 -8.99 18.52 1.89
N ASN A 320 -10.28 18.45 1.56
CA ASN A 320 -11.10 17.29 1.87
C ASN A 320 -10.71 16.05 1.07
N HIS A 321 -10.12 16.22 -0.12
CA HIS A 321 -9.71 15.13 -1.00
C HIS A 321 -8.18 14.96 -1.07
N LEU A 322 -7.44 15.41 -0.05
CA LEU A 322 -5.97 15.26 0.00
C LEU A 322 -5.53 13.83 0.37
N GLU A 323 -6.41 13.05 1.02
CA GLU A 323 -6.09 11.72 1.57
C GLU A 323 -5.46 10.76 0.55
N PRO A 324 -5.99 10.58 -0.68
CA PRO A 324 -5.42 9.66 -1.66
C PRO A 324 -4.01 10.05 -2.12
N TYR A 325 -3.70 11.35 -2.17
CA TYR A 325 -2.37 11.84 -2.54
C TYR A 325 -1.32 11.50 -1.48
N ILE A 326 -1.68 11.60 -0.19
CA ILE A 326 -0.78 11.24 0.91
C ILE A 326 -0.47 9.73 0.86
N TYR A 327 -1.49 8.90 0.66
CA TYR A 327 -1.29 7.45 0.54
C TYR A 327 -0.55 7.05 -0.73
N PHE A 328 -0.75 7.77 -1.83
CA PHE A 328 0.05 7.60 -3.04
C PHE A 328 1.53 7.85 -2.73
N LEU A 329 1.88 9.01 -2.17
CA LEU A 329 3.28 9.35 -1.85
C LEU A 329 3.92 8.34 -0.88
N LEU A 330 3.18 7.90 0.15
CA LEU A 330 3.67 6.89 1.09
C LEU A 330 3.81 5.51 0.41
N SER A 331 2.94 5.17 -0.54
CA SER A 331 3.09 3.95 -1.34
C SER A 331 4.34 4.04 -2.23
N VAL A 332 4.59 5.18 -2.87
CA VAL A 332 5.78 5.37 -3.70
C VAL A 332 7.06 5.25 -2.88
N PHE A 333 7.08 5.79 -1.66
CA PHE A 333 8.19 5.60 -0.72
C PHE A 333 8.51 4.11 -0.53
N PHE A 334 7.51 3.26 -0.25
CA PHE A 334 7.74 1.82 -0.11
C PHE A 334 8.18 1.14 -1.41
N VAL A 335 7.66 1.55 -2.56
CA VAL A 335 8.10 1.04 -3.87
C VAL A 335 9.60 1.35 -4.09
N ILE A 336 10.01 2.59 -3.86
CA ILE A 336 11.40 3.05 -4.08
C ILE A 336 12.38 2.29 -3.18
N PHE A 337 12.04 2.07 -1.91
CA PHE A 337 12.90 1.34 -0.97
C PHE A 337 12.95 -0.17 -1.23
N SER A 338 11.83 -0.77 -1.66
CA SER A 338 11.75 -2.22 -1.88
C SER A 338 12.31 -2.66 -3.24
N PHE A 339 12.18 -1.85 -4.28
CA PHE A 339 12.63 -2.16 -5.64
C PHE A 339 14.12 -2.56 -5.76
N PRO A 340 15.11 -1.85 -5.16
CA PRO A 340 16.52 -2.22 -5.27
C PRO A 340 16.90 -3.46 -4.42
N ILE A 341 16.05 -3.84 -3.46
CA ILE A 341 16.28 -4.98 -2.56
C ILE A 341 15.62 -6.25 -3.12
N ALA A 342 14.48 -6.10 -3.79
CA ALA A 342 13.72 -7.21 -4.35
C ALA A 342 14.46 -7.88 -5.53
N SER A 343 14.28 -9.19 -5.66
CA SER A 343 14.86 -9.95 -6.76
C SER A 343 14.20 -9.56 -8.09
N LYS A 344 15.03 -9.08 -9.03
CA LYS A 344 14.56 -8.63 -10.35
C LYS A 344 13.99 -9.76 -11.20
N ASP A 345 14.44 -11.00 -10.97
CA ASP A 345 13.95 -12.19 -11.70
C ASP A 345 12.45 -12.47 -11.46
N CYS A 346 11.93 -12.06 -10.29
CA CYS A 346 10.52 -12.24 -9.93
C CYS A 346 9.65 -11.03 -10.28
N ILE A 347 10.24 -9.91 -10.73
CA ILE A 347 9.51 -8.69 -11.06
C ILE A 347 9.37 -8.59 -12.58
N PRO A 348 8.14 -8.60 -13.14
CA PRO A 348 7.92 -8.43 -14.57
C PRO A 348 8.11 -6.95 -14.98
N CYS A 349 9.35 -6.48 -15.00
CA CYS A 349 9.70 -5.08 -15.27
C CYS A 349 9.09 -4.54 -16.57
N SER A 350 9.05 -5.33 -17.64
CA SER A 350 8.45 -4.88 -18.91
C SER A 350 6.96 -4.59 -18.81
N GLU A 351 6.21 -5.43 -18.09
CA GLU A 351 4.76 -5.26 -17.91
C GLU A 351 4.48 -4.06 -17.00
N LEU A 352 5.19 -3.98 -15.86
CA LEU A 352 5.06 -2.86 -14.92
C LEU A 352 5.45 -1.53 -15.55
N ALA A 353 6.47 -1.49 -16.41
CA ALA A 353 6.84 -0.28 -17.15
C ALA A 353 5.70 0.22 -18.05
N THR A 354 5.01 -0.67 -18.77
CA THR A 354 3.87 -0.28 -19.60
C THR A 354 2.70 0.24 -18.75
N ILE A 355 2.44 -0.36 -17.59
CA ILE A 355 1.46 0.12 -16.62
C ILE A 355 1.86 1.51 -16.10
N SER A 356 3.12 1.74 -15.77
CA SER A 356 3.62 3.03 -15.32
C SER A 356 3.45 4.11 -16.39
N VAL A 357 3.80 3.84 -17.65
CA VAL A 357 3.59 4.76 -18.77
C VAL A 357 2.10 5.05 -18.98
N PHE A 358 1.25 4.04 -18.89
CA PHE A 358 -0.21 4.23 -18.96
C PHE A 358 -0.72 5.17 -17.87
N PHE A 359 -0.28 4.98 -16.62
CA PHE A 359 -0.64 5.86 -15.52
C PHE A 359 -0.03 7.26 -15.64
N THR A 360 1.15 7.43 -16.22
CA THR A 360 1.71 8.76 -16.55
C THR A 360 0.81 9.51 -17.51
N VAL A 361 0.41 8.88 -18.62
CA VAL A 361 -0.42 9.50 -19.67
C VAL A 361 -1.81 9.82 -19.14
N THR A 362 -2.47 8.86 -18.49
CA THR A 362 -3.81 9.07 -17.92
C THR A 362 -3.79 10.11 -16.79
N SER A 363 -2.74 10.13 -15.96
CA SER A 363 -2.58 11.18 -14.94
C SER A 363 -2.44 12.55 -15.60
N TYR A 364 -1.62 12.71 -16.64
CA TYR A 364 -1.52 13.97 -17.37
C TYR A 364 -2.87 14.45 -17.93
N MET A 365 -3.65 13.54 -18.53
CA MET A 365 -4.98 13.87 -19.06
C MET A 365 -5.98 14.26 -17.97
N SER A 366 -5.77 13.80 -16.73
CA SER A 366 -6.63 14.15 -15.59
C SER A 366 -6.31 15.52 -14.96
N LEU A 367 -5.18 16.15 -15.32
CA LEU A 367 -4.82 17.46 -14.76
C LEU A 367 -5.70 18.60 -15.29
N SER A 368 -5.91 19.60 -14.43
CA SER A 368 -6.68 20.81 -14.72
C SER A 368 -6.07 21.64 -15.86
N THR A 369 -6.93 22.09 -16.78
CA THR A 369 -6.59 22.96 -17.93
C THR A 369 -5.99 24.31 -17.50
N CYS A 370 -6.22 24.77 -16.27
CA CYS A 370 -5.72 26.07 -15.80
C CYS A 370 -4.20 26.12 -15.66
N ALA A 371 -3.54 24.99 -15.39
CA ALA A 371 -2.09 24.88 -15.26
C ALA A 371 -1.42 24.22 -16.48
N GLU A 372 -2.20 23.92 -17.52
CA GLU A 372 -1.77 23.24 -18.75
C GLU A 372 -0.45 23.75 -19.35
N PRO A 373 -0.17 25.07 -19.47
CA PRO A 373 1.09 25.51 -20.07
C PRO A 373 2.32 25.17 -19.21
N TYR A 374 2.19 25.19 -17.88
CA TYR A 374 3.29 24.86 -16.97
C TYR A 374 3.45 23.34 -16.85
N THR A 375 2.35 22.59 -16.73
CA THR A 375 2.35 21.14 -16.62
C THR A 375 2.82 20.47 -17.91
N ARG A 376 2.43 20.99 -19.09
CA ARG A 376 2.93 20.53 -20.39
C ARG A 376 4.43 20.75 -20.53
N ARG A 377 4.93 21.94 -20.13
CA ARG A 377 6.38 22.21 -20.16
C ARG A 377 7.14 21.30 -19.20
N ALA A 378 6.60 21.05 -18.01
CA ALA A 378 7.20 20.16 -17.02
C ALA A 378 7.28 18.73 -17.55
N LEU A 379 6.17 18.17 -18.06
CA LEU A 379 6.12 16.82 -18.60
C LEU A 379 7.06 16.65 -19.81
N MET A 380 7.11 17.64 -20.72
CA MET A 380 8.03 17.58 -21.87
C MET A 380 9.50 17.63 -21.43
N THR A 381 9.80 18.41 -20.39
CA THR A 381 11.16 18.48 -19.80
C THR A 381 11.55 17.14 -19.17
N GLU A 382 10.60 16.52 -18.47
CA GLU A 382 10.76 15.23 -17.80
C GLU A 382 10.95 14.08 -18.81
N ILE A 383 10.09 13.99 -19.82
CA ILE A 383 10.23 13.01 -20.92
C ILE A 383 11.56 13.19 -21.64
N ALA A 384 11.97 14.44 -21.89
CA ALA A 384 13.27 14.72 -22.51
C ALA A 384 14.43 14.25 -21.64
N ALA A 385 14.39 14.51 -20.33
CA ALA A 385 15.41 14.05 -19.39
C ALA A 385 15.45 12.52 -19.28
N GLY A 386 14.29 11.87 -19.17
CA GLY A 386 14.14 10.42 -19.14
C GLY A 386 14.68 9.75 -20.40
N CYS A 387 14.34 10.28 -21.59
CA CYS A 387 14.83 9.81 -22.88
C CYS A 387 16.35 9.93 -22.99
N LEU A 388 16.94 11.06 -22.61
CA LEU A 388 18.40 11.26 -22.61
C LEU A 388 19.10 10.25 -21.69
N SER A 389 18.46 9.88 -20.59
CA SER A 389 18.99 8.89 -19.65
C SER A 389 18.91 7.46 -20.19
N LEU A 390 17.81 7.10 -20.88
CA LEU A 390 17.62 5.77 -21.49
C LEU A 390 18.54 5.57 -22.71
N LEU A 391 18.87 6.65 -23.41
CA LEU A 391 19.75 6.66 -24.58
C LEU A 391 21.17 6.15 -24.28
N GLN A 392 21.63 6.25 -23.02
CA GLN A 392 22.90 5.67 -22.59
C GLN A 392 22.88 4.14 -22.57
N VAL A 393 21.72 3.53 -22.31
CA VAL A 393 21.55 2.08 -22.13
C VAL A 393 21.33 1.37 -23.47
N LEU A 394 20.92 2.08 -24.52
CA LEU A 394 20.67 1.46 -25.83
C LEU A 394 21.97 0.94 -26.49
N PRO A 395 22.01 -0.32 -26.94
CA PRO A 395 23.19 -0.94 -27.56
C PRO A 395 23.52 -0.42 -28.98
N GLY A 396 22.68 0.46 -29.55
CA GLY A 396 22.89 1.06 -30.88
C GLY A 396 23.99 2.14 -30.92
N ASN A 397 24.70 2.22 -32.04
CA ASN A 397 25.79 3.17 -32.28
C ASN A 397 25.26 4.57 -32.67
N PHE A 398 24.44 5.19 -31.80
CA PHE A 398 23.89 6.54 -31.99
C PHE A 398 24.87 7.63 -31.53
N GLY A 399 26.04 7.71 -32.17
CA GLY A 399 27.22 8.45 -31.69
C GLY A 399 26.97 9.89 -31.24
N TYR A 400 26.34 10.73 -32.06
CA TYR A 400 26.05 12.13 -31.72
C TYR A 400 24.96 12.28 -30.65
N LEU A 401 23.98 11.38 -30.65
CA LEU A 401 22.86 11.43 -29.71
C LEU A 401 23.30 11.03 -28.28
N LYS A 402 24.19 10.03 -28.15
CA LYS A 402 24.76 9.61 -26.86
C LYS A 402 25.55 10.72 -26.15
N PHE A 403 26.08 11.71 -26.87
CA PHE A 403 26.78 12.85 -26.28
C PHE A 403 25.86 13.72 -25.43
N LEU A 404 24.59 13.86 -25.79
CA LEU A 404 23.60 14.67 -25.06
C LEU A 404 23.26 14.09 -23.69
N GLY A 405 23.38 12.78 -23.52
CA GLY A 405 23.13 12.10 -22.25
C GLY A 405 24.35 12.04 -21.32
N LYS A 406 25.58 12.25 -21.82
CA LYS A 406 26.81 12.05 -21.02
C LYS A 406 26.96 13.10 -19.92
N THR A 407 27.54 12.69 -18.79
CA THR A 407 28.02 13.59 -17.74
C THR A 407 29.30 14.26 -18.22
N PHE A 408 29.33 15.60 -18.23
CA PHE A 408 30.49 16.36 -18.67
C PHE A 408 31.53 16.50 -17.56
N PHE A 409 31.06 16.85 -16.35
CA PHE A 409 31.91 17.01 -15.17
C PHE A 409 31.20 16.42 -13.94
N THR A 410 31.96 15.72 -13.09
CA THR A 410 31.50 15.19 -11.81
C THR A 410 32.29 15.87 -10.69
N VAL A 411 31.63 16.67 -9.85
CA VAL A 411 32.26 17.39 -8.74
C VAL A 411 31.84 16.71 -7.43
N PRO A 412 32.76 16.05 -6.70
CA PRO A 412 32.44 15.49 -5.39
C PRO A 412 32.24 16.63 -4.38
N VAL A 413 31.08 16.67 -3.73
CA VAL A 413 30.77 17.59 -2.63
C VAL A 413 30.85 16.80 -1.32
N GLY A 414 32.06 16.74 -0.75
CA GLY A 414 32.36 15.96 0.45
C GLY A 414 32.39 14.45 0.20
N HIS A 415 32.19 13.66 1.26
CA HIS A 415 32.25 12.19 1.21
C HIS A 415 30.93 11.51 0.81
N PHE A 416 29.81 12.25 0.76
CA PHE A 416 28.47 11.67 0.63
C PHE A 416 27.75 12.00 -0.68
N PHE A 417 28.12 13.09 -1.35
CA PHE A 417 27.38 13.59 -2.51
C PHE A 417 28.30 13.89 -3.69
N VAL A 418 27.81 13.62 -4.90
CA VAL A 418 28.48 13.94 -6.15
C VAL A 418 27.52 14.76 -7.02
N ILE A 419 27.96 15.92 -7.47
CA ILE A 419 27.22 16.76 -8.41
C ILE A 419 27.65 16.38 -9.82
N ASN A 420 26.68 15.99 -10.65
CA ASN A 420 26.92 15.65 -12.05
C ASN A 420 26.42 16.77 -12.96
N VAL A 421 27.33 17.46 -13.63
CA VAL A 421 26.99 18.52 -14.59
C VAL A 421 26.75 17.87 -15.95
N SER A 422 25.50 17.92 -16.42
CA SER A 422 25.03 17.28 -17.65
C SER A 422 23.85 18.06 -18.26
N ILE A 423 23.47 17.80 -19.52
CA ILE A 423 22.23 18.40 -20.10
C ILE A 423 20.99 17.99 -19.31
N PRO A 424 20.83 16.72 -18.89
CA PRO A 424 19.76 16.32 -17.97
C PRO A 424 19.71 17.12 -16.67
N CYS A 425 20.87 17.55 -16.12
CA CYS A 425 20.91 18.39 -14.93
C CYS A 425 20.29 19.78 -15.15
N LEU A 426 20.53 20.42 -16.31
CA LEU A 426 19.86 21.67 -16.67
C LEU A 426 18.34 21.51 -16.84
N LEU A 427 17.91 20.39 -17.41
CA LEU A 427 16.48 20.06 -17.54
C LEU A 427 15.82 19.86 -16.16
N PHE A 428 16.48 19.16 -15.24
CA PHE A 428 15.98 19.00 -13.86
C PHE A 428 15.95 20.31 -13.07
N LEU A 429 16.94 21.19 -13.23
CA LEU A 429 16.90 22.53 -12.63
C LEU A 429 15.73 23.36 -13.19
N TYR A 430 15.47 23.26 -14.50
CA TYR A 430 14.30 23.88 -15.12
C TYR A 430 12.98 23.26 -14.60
N LEU A 431 12.94 21.95 -14.36
CA LEU A 431 11.81 21.26 -13.75
C LEU A 431 11.53 21.77 -12.32
N PHE A 432 12.55 21.91 -11.47
CA PHE A 432 12.40 22.50 -10.13
C PHE A 432 11.91 23.97 -10.20
N TYR A 433 12.38 24.74 -11.17
CA TYR A 433 11.86 26.08 -11.42
C TYR A 433 10.37 26.06 -11.79
N LEU A 434 9.93 25.12 -12.63
CA LEU A 434 8.51 24.94 -12.96
C LEU A 434 7.69 24.51 -11.74
N PHE A 435 8.21 23.63 -10.88
CA PHE A 435 7.56 23.25 -9.61
C PHE A 435 7.34 24.45 -8.71
N PHE A 436 8.37 25.28 -8.54
CA PHE A 436 8.27 26.51 -7.76
C PHE A 436 7.24 27.48 -8.36
N ARG A 437 7.22 27.64 -9.69
CA ARG A 437 6.22 28.49 -10.35
C ARG A 437 4.80 27.97 -10.18
N MET A 438 4.58 26.66 -10.30
CA MET A 438 3.28 26.03 -10.05
C MET A 438 2.83 26.22 -8.60
N ALA A 439 3.75 26.10 -7.64
CA ALA A 439 3.46 26.36 -6.23
C ALA A 439 3.07 27.82 -5.98
N GLN A 440 3.82 28.78 -6.56
CA GLN A 440 3.61 30.22 -6.35
C GLN A 440 2.26 30.74 -6.89
N LEU A 441 1.62 30.01 -7.83
CA LEU A 441 0.32 30.39 -8.37
C LEU A 441 -0.70 30.59 -7.24
N ARG A 442 -1.50 31.67 -7.35
CA ARG A 442 -2.54 32.03 -6.37
C ARG A 442 -2.03 32.12 -4.92
N ASN A 443 -0.94 32.85 -4.68
CA ASN A 443 -0.35 33.06 -3.33
C ASN A 443 -0.07 31.73 -2.60
N PHE A 444 0.70 30.83 -3.21
CA PHE A 444 1.05 29.50 -2.67
C PHE A 444 -0.09 28.47 -2.57
N LYS A 445 -1.35 28.85 -2.86
CA LYS A 445 -2.48 27.92 -2.93
C LYS A 445 -2.33 26.91 -4.09
N GLY A 446 -1.54 27.25 -5.12
CA GLY A 446 -1.24 26.38 -6.26
C GLY A 446 -0.49 25.09 -5.89
N THR A 447 0.10 25.01 -4.70
CA THR A 447 0.73 23.79 -4.18
C THR A 447 -0.24 22.61 -4.18
N TYR A 448 -1.44 22.78 -3.63
CA TYR A 448 -2.41 21.69 -3.51
C TYR A 448 -3.27 21.54 -4.77
N CYS A 449 -3.59 22.64 -5.45
CA CYS A 449 -4.43 22.61 -6.66
C CYS A 449 -3.70 22.12 -7.92
N TYR A 450 -2.37 22.31 -8.01
CA TYR A 450 -1.61 22.06 -9.23
C TYR A 450 -0.36 21.22 -9.02
N LEU A 451 0.48 21.56 -8.03
CA LEU A 451 1.75 20.83 -7.82
C LEU A 451 1.52 19.40 -7.33
N VAL A 452 0.70 19.19 -6.29
CA VAL A 452 0.42 17.85 -5.73
C VAL A 452 -0.19 16.90 -6.77
N PRO A 453 -1.20 17.31 -7.57
CA PRO A 453 -1.69 16.49 -8.69
C PRO A 453 -0.62 16.20 -9.75
N TYR A 454 0.23 17.19 -10.08
CA TYR A 454 1.34 16.99 -11.01
C TYR A 454 2.37 15.98 -10.47
N LEU A 455 2.65 15.99 -9.16
CA LEU A 455 3.59 15.05 -8.54
C LEU A 455 3.16 13.59 -8.78
N VAL A 456 1.86 13.29 -8.87
CA VAL A 456 1.41 11.93 -9.22
C VAL A 456 1.90 11.52 -10.60
N CYS A 457 1.78 12.41 -11.59
CA CYS A 457 2.27 12.19 -12.95
C CYS A 457 3.81 12.05 -12.97
N PHE A 458 4.51 12.94 -12.26
CA PHE A 458 5.96 12.92 -12.10
C PHE A 458 6.46 11.59 -11.52
N MET A 459 5.90 11.14 -10.39
CA MET A 459 6.34 9.89 -9.76
C MET A 459 6.13 8.66 -10.66
N TRP A 460 5.03 8.61 -11.42
CA TRP A 460 4.82 7.53 -12.39
C TRP A 460 5.80 7.57 -13.57
N CYS A 461 6.11 8.77 -14.06
CA CYS A 461 7.04 8.95 -15.17
C CYS A 461 8.48 8.60 -14.75
N GLU A 462 8.96 9.09 -13.60
CA GLU A 462 10.26 8.69 -13.06
C GLU A 462 10.34 7.18 -12.78
N LEU A 463 9.30 6.60 -12.18
CA LEU A 463 9.23 5.16 -11.97
C LEU A 463 9.26 4.39 -13.30
N SER A 464 8.60 4.90 -14.34
CA SER A 464 8.64 4.27 -15.66
C SER A 464 10.05 4.25 -16.24
N VAL A 465 10.81 5.35 -16.13
CA VAL A 465 12.20 5.42 -16.61
C VAL A 465 13.09 4.42 -15.86
N VAL A 466 12.94 4.35 -14.54
CA VAL A 466 13.68 3.41 -13.68
C VAL A 466 13.40 1.96 -14.04
N ILE A 467 12.13 1.58 -14.18
CA ILE A 467 11.74 0.19 -14.52
C ILE A 467 12.15 -0.13 -15.97
N LEU A 468 12.06 0.83 -16.90
CA LEU A 468 12.47 0.65 -18.29
C LEU A 468 13.96 0.32 -18.44
N ARG A 469 14.83 0.90 -17.60
CA ARG A 469 16.27 0.58 -17.62
C ARG A 469 16.58 -0.90 -17.33
N GLU A 470 15.74 -1.55 -16.55
CA GLU A 470 15.87 -2.96 -16.18
C GLU A 470 15.05 -3.89 -17.10
N SER A 471 14.31 -3.32 -18.05
CA SER A 471 13.46 -4.08 -18.97
C SER A 471 14.22 -4.57 -20.20
N SER A 472 13.85 -5.75 -20.70
CA SER A 472 14.35 -6.25 -21.99
C SER A 472 13.47 -5.73 -23.13
N GLY A 473 14.07 -5.37 -24.28
CA GLY A 473 13.32 -4.92 -25.45
C GLY A 473 12.30 -5.94 -25.95
N ILE A 474 12.65 -7.24 -25.88
CA ILE A 474 11.74 -8.35 -26.22
C ILE A 474 10.56 -8.41 -25.24
N GLY A 475 10.82 -8.23 -23.94
CA GLY A 475 9.79 -8.15 -22.92
C GLY A 475 8.83 -6.98 -23.14
N LEU A 476 9.33 -5.82 -23.57
CA LEU A 476 8.51 -4.64 -23.85
C LEU A 476 7.58 -4.83 -25.05
N VAL A 477 8.08 -5.46 -26.12
CA VAL A 477 7.27 -5.84 -27.30
C VAL A 477 6.20 -6.85 -26.89
N ARG A 478 6.58 -7.87 -26.09
CA ARG A 478 5.64 -8.86 -25.56
C ARG A 478 4.58 -8.22 -24.67
N ALA A 479 4.94 -7.29 -23.80
CA ALA A 479 4.01 -6.57 -22.92
C ALA A 479 3.01 -5.75 -23.74
N SER A 480 3.52 -4.95 -24.68
CA SER A 480 2.70 -4.06 -25.50
C SER A 480 1.71 -4.83 -26.37
N ILE A 481 2.19 -5.89 -27.05
CA ILE A 481 1.33 -6.78 -27.86
C ILE A 481 0.42 -7.60 -26.95
N GLY A 482 0.91 -8.07 -25.81
CA GLY A 482 0.18 -8.84 -24.82
C GLY A 482 -1.03 -8.10 -24.27
N TYR A 483 -0.86 -6.84 -23.85
CA TYR A 483 -1.98 -6.01 -23.37
C TYR A 483 -2.96 -5.65 -24.48
N PHE A 484 -2.47 -5.33 -25.68
CA PHE A 484 -3.34 -5.08 -26.83
C PHE A 484 -4.16 -6.33 -27.20
N LEU A 485 -3.51 -7.49 -27.26
CA LEU A 485 -4.19 -8.76 -27.51
C LEU A 485 -5.09 -9.18 -26.35
N PHE A 486 -4.73 -8.90 -25.09
CA PHE A 486 -5.54 -9.23 -23.91
C PHE A 486 -6.91 -8.56 -23.95
N LEU A 487 -7.01 -7.32 -24.41
CA LEU A 487 -8.28 -6.62 -24.62
C LEU A 487 -9.22 -7.38 -25.59
N PHE A 488 -8.68 -8.05 -26.61
CA PHE A 488 -9.46 -8.84 -27.58
C PHE A 488 -9.55 -10.33 -27.23
N ALA A 489 -8.58 -10.85 -26.49
CA ALA A 489 -8.41 -12.26 -26.20
C ALA A 489 -9.15 -12.69 -24.93
N LEU A 490 -9.44 -11.79 -23.98
CA LEU A 490 -10.10 -12.14 -22.71
C LEU A 490 -11.44 -12.90 -22.90
N PRO A 491 -12.32 -12.52 -23.83
CA PRO A 491 -13.53 -13.30 -24.13
C PRO A 491 -13.21 -14.67 -24.74
N VAL A 492 -12.20 -14.74 -25.62
CA VAL A 492 -11.81 -15.95 -26.35
C VAL A 492 -11.06 -16.95 -25.45
N LEU A 493 -10.19 -16.46 -24.57
CA LEU A 493 -9.49 -17.22 -23.53
C LEU A 493 -10.47 -17.76 -22.50
N GLY A 494 -11.49 -16.98 -22.11
CA GLY A 494 -12.56 -17.45 -21.24
C GLY A 494 -13.30 -18.64 -21.85
N VAL A 495 -13.67 -18.56 -23.12
CA VAL A 495 -14.32 -19.65 -23.86
C VAL A 495 -13.36 -20.84 -24.03
N GLY A 496 -12.09 -20.59 -24.35
CA GLY A 496 -11.07 -21.62 -24.53
C GLY A 496 -10.73 -22.39 -23.25
N ILE A 497 -10.63 -21.70 -22.11
CA ILE A 497 -10.43 -22.31 -20.79
C ILE A 497 -11.67 -23.11 -20.39
N ALA A 498 -12.88 -22.57 -20.60
CA ALA A 498 -14.11 -23.32 -20.35
C ALA A 498 -14.17 -24.62 -21.18
N LEU A 499 -13.79 -24.56 -22.46
CA LEU A 499 -13.74 -25.72 -23.35
C LEU A 499 -12.66 -26.73 -22.93
N MET A 500 -11.46 -26.26 -22.57
CA MET A 500 -10.38 -27.12 -22.06
C MET A 500 -10.76 -27.80 -20.74
N CYS A 501 -11.37 -27.06 -19.81
CA CYS A 501 -11.90 -27.60 -18.56
C CYS A 501 -13.00 -28.64 -18.84
N LEU A 502 -13.90 -28.41 -19.79
CA LEU A 502 -14.92 -29.36 -20.21
C LEU A 502 -14.28 -30.64 -20.77
N ILE A 503 -13.28 -30.53 -21.65
CA ILE A 503 -12.58 -31.68 -22.24
C ILE A 503 -11.80 -32.46 -21.17
N HIS A 504 -11.09 -31.77 -20.26
CA HIS A 504 -10.38 -32.42 -19.16
C HIS A 504 -11.34 -33.10 -18.18
N PHE A 505 -12.48 -32.46 -17.91
CA PHE A 505 -13.54 -33.03 -17.09
C PHE A 505 -14.14 -34.29 -17.73
N ILE A 506 -14.43 -34.27 -19.03
CA ILE A 506 -14.93 -35.45 -19.77
C ILE A 506 -13.87 -36.56 -19.78
N LYS A 507 -12.60 -36.23 -20.04
CA LYS A 507 -11.49 -37.19 -20.05
C LYS A 507 -11.26 -37.81 -18.67
N TRP A 508 -11.37 -37.01 -17.62
CA TRP A 508 -11.33 -37.45 -16.23
C TRP A 508 -12.53 -38.33 -15.87
N PHE A 509 -13.74 -37.95 -16.28
CA PHE A 509 -14.99 -38.67 -16.04
C PHE A 509 -15.01 -40.06 -16.69
N VAL A 510 -14.53 -40.17 -17.93
CA VAL A 510 -14.43 -41.45 -18.67
C VAL A 510 -13.37 -42.38 -18.07
N SER A 511 -12.38 -41.85 -17.34
CA SER A 511 -11.27 -42.62 -16.74
C SER A 511 -11.57 -43.16 -15.32
N LEU A 512 -12.77 -42.95 -14.77
CA LEU A 512 -13.08 -43.27 -13.38
C LEU A 512 -13.91 -44.57 -13.24
N GLU A 513 -13.36 -45.54 -12.51
CA GLU A 513 -14.11 -46.69 -11.99
C GLU A 513 -15.10 -46.24 -10.89
N LEU A 514 -16.28 -46.88 -10.81
CA LEU A 514 -17.44 -46.50 -10.00
C LEU A 514 -17.13 -46.10 -8.54
N MET A 515 -16.14 -46.71 -7.89
CA MET A 515 -15.74 -46.41 -6.51
C MET A 515 -15.11 -45.02 -6.35
N LYS A 516 -14.43 -44.50 -7.38
CA LYS A 516 -13.81 -43.17 -7.35
C LYS A 516 -14.85 -42.06 -7.63
N ILE A 517 -15.94 -42.37 -8.32
CA ILE A 517 -17.09 -41.46 -8.51
C ILE A 517 -17.76 -41.18 -7.16
N VAL A 518 -17.94 -42.18 -6.30
CA VAL A 518 -18.54 -41.99 -4.96
C VAL A 518 -17.64 -41.12 -4.08
N VAL A 519 -16.33 -41.39 -4.05
CA VAL A 519 -15.38 -40.62 -3.23
C VAL A 519 -15.28 -39.17 -3.70
N THR A 520 -15.25 -38.93 -5.01
CA THR A 520 -15.20 -37.57 -5.57
C THR A 520 -16.53 -36.84 -5.41
N LEU A 521 -17.67 -37.52 -5.47
CA LEU A 521 -18.98 -36.93 -5.22
C LEU A 521 -19.16 -36.57 -3.74
N VAL A 522 -18.60 -37.35 -2.81
CA VAL A 522 -18.51 -37.00 -1.38
C VAL A 522 -17.56 -35.82 -1.16
N LEU A 523 -16.37 -35.83 -1.78
CA LEU A 523 -15.39 -34.75 -1.63
C LEU A 523 -15.83 -33.44 -2.28
N CYS A 524 -16.62 -33.48 -3.36
CA CYS A 524 -17.22 -32.31 -4.01
C CYS A 524 -18.52 -31.87 -3.33
N ALA A 525 -19.25 -32.78 -2.69
CA ALA A 525 -20.39 -32.43 -1.84
C ALA A 525 -19.94 -31.62 -0.62
N VAL A 526 -18.73 -31.84 -0.07
CA VAL A 526 -18.24 -31.08 1.10
C VAL A 526 -18.12 -29.57 0.80
N PRO A 527 -17.48 -29.09 -0.29
CA PRO A 527 -17.48 -27.68 -0.67
C PRO A 527 -18.85 -27.14 -1.08
N LEU A 528 -19.70 -27.96 -1.71
CA LEU A 528 -21.05 -27.53 -2.11
C LEU A 528 -22.00 -27.40 -0.93
N VAL A 529 -21.91 -28.31 0.05
CA VAL A 529 -22.59 -28.21 1.34
C VAL A 529 -21.99 -27.06 2.14
N PHE A 530 -20.67 -26.88 2.14
CA PHE A 530 -20.04 -25.71 2.79
C PHE A 530 -20.45 -24.39 2.14
N ARG A 531 -20.57 -24.32 0.80
CA ARG A 531 -21.04 -23.14 0.06
C ARG A 531 -22.54 -22.91 0.24
N TRP A 532 -23.34 -23.98 0.29
CA TRP A 532 -24.77 -23.91 0.59
C TRP A 532 -25.02 -23.48 2.05
N TRP A 533 -24.15 -23.91 2.97
CA TRP A 533 -24.23 -23.62 4.40
C TRP A 533 -23.65 -22.26 4.77
N THR A 534 -22.67 -21.74 4.00
CA THR A 534 -22.08 -20.42 4.23
C THR A 534 -22.76 -19.29 3.45
N LYS A 535 -23.51 -19.57 2.37
CA LYS A 535 -24.21 -18.57 1.52
C LYS A 535 -23.36 -17.32 1.20
N VAL A 536 -22.02 -17.41 1.24
CA VAL A 536 -21.14 -16.29 0.87
C VAL A 536 -21.00 -16.31 -0.65
N ASN A 537 -21.87 -15.55 -1.32
CA ASN A 537 -21.64 -15.20 -2.71
C ASN A 537 -20.45 -14.25 -2.76
N PHE A 538 -19.26 -14.79 -3.03
CA PHE A 538 -18.08 -13.97 -3.26
C PHE A 538 -18.19 -13.36 -4.66
N SER A 539 -18.89 -12.23 -4.75
CA SER A 539 -18.93 -11.42 -5.97
C SER A 539 -17.57 -10.75 -6.14
N VAL A 540 -16.87 -11.09 -7.23
CA VAL A 540 -15.61 -10.42 -7.61
C VAL A 540 -15.84 -8.90 -7.75
N VAL A 541 -17.04 -8.49 -8.17
CA VAL A 541 -17.45 -7.08 -8.29
C VAL A 541 -17.55 -6.43 -6.91
N GLU A 542 -18.11 -7.10 -5.91
CA GLU A 542 -18.12 -6.58 -4.52
C GLU A 542 -16.73 -6.58 -3.90
N MET A 543 -15.85 -7.54 -4.25
CA MET A 543 -14.45 -7.51 -3.82
C MET A 543 -13.71 -6.31 -4.42
N VAL A 544 -13.87 -6.04 -5.72
CA VAL A 544 -13.30 -4.88 -6.40
C VAL A 544 -13.87 -3.57 -5.84
N LYS A 545 -15.17 -3.53 -5.55
CA LYS A 545 -15.86 -2.39 -4.91
C LYS A 545 -15.44 -2.18 -3.45
N SER A 546 -15.08 -3.25 -2.75
CA SER A 546 -14.49 -3.17 -1.40
C SER A 546 -13.04 -2.65 -1.48
N LEU A 547 -12.27 -3.08 -2.48
CA LEU A 547 -10.90 -2.64 -2.78
C LEU A 547 -10.78 -1.13 -3.05
N THR A 548 -11.80 -0.52 -3.65
CA THR A 548 -11.84 0.93 -3.86
C THR A 548 -12.19 1.73 -2.60
N ARG A 549 -12.62 1.10 -1.50
CA ARG A 549 -12.89 1.80 -0.24
C ARG A 549 -11.58 2.25 0.40
N SER A 550 -11.51 3.50 0.90
CA SER A 550 -10.33 4.09 1.57
C SER A 550 -9.72 3.19 2.66
N SER A 551 -10.55 2.37 3.31
CA SER A 551 -10.14 1.42 4.35
C SER A 551 -9.12 0.35 3.89
N ILE A 552 -9.15 -0.10 2.63
CA ILE A 552 -8.27 -1.20 2.19
C ILE A 552 -6.84 -0.71 1.95
N VAL A 553 -6.68 0.45 1.31
CA VAL A 553 -5.37 1.09 1.15
C VAL A 553 -4.74 1.39 2.52
N LYS A 554 -5.53 1.95 3.46
CA LYS A 554 -5.12 2.17 4.85
C LYS A 554 -4.63 0.87 5.50
N LEU A 555 -5.39 -0.22 5.36
CA LEU A 555 -5.03 -1.53 5.89
C LEU A 555 -3.72 -2.02 5.29
N ILE A 556 -3.58 -2.05 3.95
CA ILE A 556 -2.36 -2.49 3.27
C ILE A 556 -1.14 -1.73 3.80
N LEU A 557 -1.24 -0.40 3.92
CA LEU A 557 -0.13 0.45 4.33
C LEU A 557 0.26 0.24 5.80
N VAL A 558 -0.73 0.03 6.69
CA VAL A 558 -0.50 -0.32 8.10
C VAL A 558 0.17 -1.69 8.22
N TRP A 559 -0.21 -2.66 7.40
CA TRP A 559 0.46 -3.97 7.39
C TRP A 559 1.89 -3.87 6.85
N ILE A 560 2.13 -3.09 5.79
CA ILE A 560 3.48 -2.87 5.27
C ILE A 560 4.37 -2.21 6.34
N THR A 561 3.90 -1.15 7.01
CA THR A 561 4.69 -0.50 8.07
C THR A 561 4.98 -1.44 9.23
N ALA A 562 4.00 -2.24 9.65
CA ALA A 562 4.19 -3.24 10.70
C ALA A 562 5.20 -4.32 10.30
N VAL A 563 5.13 -4.83 9.07
CA VAL A 563 6.09 -5.81 8.53
C VAL A 563 7.48 -5.21 8.46
N VAL A 564 7.64 -3.99 7.95
CA VAL A 564 8.95 -3.31 7.88
C VAL A 564 9.54 -3.11 9.28
N LEU A 565 8.75 -2.68 10.26
CA LEU A 565 9.21 -2.50 11.64
C LEU A 565 9.59 -3.83 12.30
N PHE A 566 8.80 -4.89 12.07
CA PHE A 566 9.10 -6.23 12.55
C PHE A 566 10.41 -6.75 11.94
N CYS A 567 10.58 -6.59 10.63
CA CYS A 567 11.80 -6.99 9.92
C CYS A 567 13.00 -6.18 10.38
N TRP A 568 12.85 -4.88 10.60
CA TRP A 568 13.92 -4.04 11.16
C TRP A 568 14.37 -4.55 12.53
N PHE A 569 13.41 -4.84 13.42
CA PHE A 569 13.72 -5.39 14.75
C PHE A 569 14.37 -6.77 14.67
N TYR A 570 13.85 -7.64 13.80
CA TYR A 570 14.39 -8.99 13.60
C TYR A 570 15.80 -8.96 13.02
N VAL A 571 16.04 -8.16 11.96
CA VAL A 571 17.36 -7.99 11.34
C VAL A 571 18.34 -7.41 12.34
N TYR A 572 17.96 -6.37 13.09
CA TYR A 572 18.80 -5.78 14.13
C TYR A 572 19.18 -6.79 15.23
N ARG A 573 18.27 -7.69 15.61
CA ARG A 573 18.54 -8.80 16.55
C ARG A 573 19.39 -9.91 15.94
N SER A 574 19.26 -10.15 14.65
CA SER A 574 19.96 -11.23 13.92
C SER A 574 21.35 -10.84 13.42
N GLU A 575 21.64 -9.54 13.28
CA GLU A 575 22.99 -9.04 13.03
C GLU A 575 23.87 -9.43 14.23
N GLY A 576 24.65 -10.50 14.03
CA GLY A 576 25.73 -10.88 14.93
C GLY A 576 26.84 -9.82 14.98
N MET A 577 27.90 -10.12 15.74
CA MET A 577 29.02 -9.20 15.97
C MET A 577 29.64 -8.67 14.67
N LYS A 578 29.98 -7.37 14.65
CA LYS A 578 30.64 -6.73 13.49
C LYS A 578 31.99 -7.41 13.24
N VAL A 579 32.22 -7.87 12.02
CA VAL A 579 33.50 -8.48 11.63
C VAL A 579 34.50 -7.38 11.30
N TYR A 580 35.61 -7.30 12.04
CA TYR A 580 36.68 -6.34 11.77
C TYR A 580 37.73 -6.94 10.83
N ASN A 581 37.89 -6.35 9.64
CA ASN A 581 39.00 -6.66 8.74
C ASN A 581 40.31 -6.17 9.38
N SER A 582 41.03 -7.09 10.00
CA SER A 582 42.18 -6.78 10.84
C SER A 582 43.44 -7.40 10.27
N THR A 583 44.58 -6.76 10.47
CA THR A 583 45.92 -7.28 10.12
C THR A 583 46.45 -8.28 11.16
N LEU A 584 45.60 -8.73 12.09
CA LEU A 584 45.96 -9.61 13.20
C LEU A 584 46.32 -11.01 12.66
N THR A 585 47.55 -11.43 12.89
CA THR A 585 48.02 -12.77 12.56
C THR A 585 47.78 -13.75 13.71
N TRP A 586 47.63 -15.03 13.41
CA TRP A 586 47.47 -16.06 14.43
C TRP A 586 48.62 -16.09 15.43
N ASN A 587 49.86 -15.87 14.98
CA ASN A 587 51.02 -15.84 15.87
C ASN A 587 50.92 -14.72 16.91
N GLN A 588 50.42 -13.54 16.54
CA GLN A 588 50.21 -12.43 17.46
C GLN A 588 49.09 -12.76 18.47
N TYR A 589 47.99 -13.35 17.99
CA TYR A 589 46.91 -13.81 18.86
C TYR A 589 47.39 -14.88 19.85
N ALA A 590 48.06 -15.93 19.37
CA ALA A 590 48.55 -17.03 20.18
C ALA A 590 49.62 -16.58 21.20
N PHE A 591 50.42 -15.57 20.87
CA PHE A 591 51.36 -14.98 21.81
C PHE A 591 50.65 -14.25 22.96
N LEU A 592 49.59 -13.48 22.67
CA LEU A 592 48.86 -12.70 23.67
C LEU A 592 47.85 -13.52 24.48
N CYS A 593 47.17 -14.47 23.83
CA CYS A 593 46.02 -15.19 24.37
C CYS A 593 46.24 -16.70 24.57
N GLY A 594 47.44 -17.21 24.24
CA GLY A 594 47.75 -18.63 24.29
C GLY A 594 48.26 -19.13 25.66
N PRO A 595 48.73 -20.40 25.69
CA PRO A 595 49.12 -21.08 26.93
C PRO A 595 50.24 -20.41 27.73
N ARG A 596 51.08 -19.59 27.09
CA ARG A 596 52.14 -18.84 27.76
C ARG A 596 51.56 -17.77 28.69
N SER A 597 50.56 -17.02 28.21
CA SER A 597 49.92 -15.95 28.97
C SER A 597 49.13 -16.46 30.18
N TRP A 598 48.60 -17.69 30.12
CA TRP A 598 47.93 -18.34 31.26
C TRP A 598 48.89 -18.76 32.38
N LYS A 599 50.16 -18.97 32.03
CA LYS A 599 51.22 -19.31 33.01
C LYS A 599 51.79 -18.05 33.64
N GLU A 600 51.90 -16.96 32.88
CA GLU A 600 52.40 -15.67 33.36
C GLU A 600 51.33 -14.87 34.12
N THR A 601 50.04 -15.03 33.77
CA THR A 601 48.90 -14.34 34.43
C THR A 601 47.72 -15.30 34.63
N ASN A 602 46.79 -14.98 35.54
CA ASN A 602 45.58 -15.78 35.74
C ASN A 602 44.77 -15.90 34.43
N MET A 603 44.31 -17.12 34.09
CA MET A 603 43.51 -17.44 32.91
C MET A 603 42.30 -16.51 32.76
N ALA A 604 41.58 -16.22 33.84
CA ALA A 604 40.43 -15.32 33.81
C ALA A 604 40.82 -13.88 33.39
N ARG A 605 41.98 -13.39 33.83
CA ARG A 605 42.50 -12.08 33.42
C ARG A 605 42.92 -12.06 31.96
N THR A 606 43.53 -13.15 31.47
CA THR A 606 43.85 -13.31 30.05
C THR A 606 42.57 -13.32 29.21
N GLN A 607 41.51 -14.01 29.64
CA GLN A 607 40.22 -14.03 28.93
C GLN A 607 39.58 -12.65 28.82
N ILE A 608 39.60 -11.87 29.90
CA ILE A 608 39.08 -10.48 29.90
C ILE A 608 39.90 -9.59 28.95
N LEU A 609 41.23 -9.76 28.90
CA LEU A 609 42.06 -8.98 27.97
C LEU A 609 41.81 -9.41 26.52
N CYS A 610 41.68 -10.72 26.28
CA CYS A 610 41.49 -11.30 24.95
C CYS A 610 40.08 -11.12 24.40
N SER A 611 39.07 -10.84 25.24
CA SER A 611 37.72 -10.50 24.77
C SER A 611 37.69 -9.21 23.93
N HIS A 612 38.66 -8.31 24.10
CA HIS A 612 38.80 -7.14 23.23
C HIS A 612 39.13 -7.49 21.77
N LEU A 613 39.58 -8.71 21.50
CA LEU A 613 39.85 -9.21 20.14
C LEU A 613 38.64 -9.94 19.53
N GLU A 614 37.48 -9.94 20.19
CA GLU A 614 36.26 -10.56 19.67
C GLU A 614 35.77 -9.85 18.40
N GLY A 615 35.38 -10.63 17.38
CA GLY A 615 34.96 -10.14 16.07
C GLY A 615 36.10 -9.88 15.08
N HIS A 616 37.37 -9.99 15.48
CA HIS A 616 38.50 -9.91 14.57
C HIS A 616 38.63 -11.19 13.73
N ARG A 617 38.88 -11.05 12.43
CA ARG A 617 39.16 -12.17 11.51
C ARG A 617 40.64 -12.51 11.53
N VAL A 618 40.96 -13.80 11.66
CA VAL A 618 42.33 -14.31 11.61
C VAL A 618 42.43 -15.45 10.60
N THR A 619 43.51 -15.46 9.82
CA THR A 619 43.82 -16.54 8.86
C THR A 619 45.06 -17.30 9.34
N TRP A 620 45.01 -18.62 9.23
CA TRP A 620 46.09 -19.50 9.68
C TRP A 620 46.03 -20.86 9.00
N THR A 621 47.16 -21.56 8.97
CA THR A 621 47.26 -22.90 8.41
C THR A 621 47.25 -23.94 9.51
N GLY A 622 46.62 -25.08 9.25
CA GLY A 622 46.45 -26.17 10.20
C GLY A 622 46.47 -27.54 9.52
N ARG A 623 46.84 -28.57 10.28
CA ARG A 623 46.67 -29.97 9.89
C ARG A 623 45.31 -30.47 10.37
N PHE A 624 44.48 -30.89 9.43
CA PHE A 624 43.17 -31.47 9.73
C PHE A 624 43.35 -32.81 10.47
N LYS A 625 42.76 -32.95 11.68
CA LYS A 625 42.74 -34.23 12.39
C LYS A 625 41.46 -35.00 12.07
N TYR A 626 40.32 -34.47 12.48
CA TYR A 626 39.02 -35.07 12.23
C TYR A 626 37.90 -34.01 12.28
N VAL A 627 36.73 -34.39 11.77
CA VAL A 627 35.50 -33.61 11.87
C VAL A 627 34.43 -34.47 12.53
N ARG A 628 33.61 -33.86 13.39
CA ARG A 628 32.44 -34.49 13.98
C ARG A 628 31.21 -33.62 13.81
N VAL A 629 30.04 -34.24 13.78
CA VAL A 629 28.76 -33.53 13.87
C VAL A 629 28.48 -33.21 15.34
N THR A 630 28.18 -31.95 15.66
CA THR A 630 27.81 -31.53 17.03
C THR A 630 26.31 -31.41 17.21
N GLU A 631 25.64 -30.80 16.26
CA GLU A 631 24.20 -30.55 16.29
C GLU A 631 23.61 -30.84 14.92
N ILE A 632 22.43 -31.46 14.91
CA ILE A 632 21.61 -31.67 13.72
C ILE A 632 20.31 -30.92 13.97
N ASP A 633 20.03 -29.92 13.14
CA ASP A 633 18.80 -29.14 13.20
C ASP A 633 17.89 -29.54 12.03
N ASN A 634 16.74 -30.13 12.36
CA ASN A 634 15.70 -30.47 11.39
C ASN A 634 14.35 -29.97 11.91
N SER A 635 14.05 -28.72 11.55
CA SER A 635 12.82 -28.06 11.96
C SER A 635 11.57 -28.72 11.35
N ALA A 636 11.69 -29.26 10.12
CA ALA A 636 10.61 -29.97 9.43
C ALA A 636 10.24 -31.30 10.13
N GLU A 637 11.24 -32.08 10.56
CA GLU A 637 11.03 -33.30 11.33
C GLU A 637 10.44 -32.99 12.72
N SER A 638 10.94 -31.94 13.38
CA SER A 638 10.42 -31.47 14.68
C SER A 638 8.95 -31.06 14.59
N ALA A 639 8.59 -30.39 13.51
CA ALA A 639 7.23 -29.99 13.17
C ALA A 639 6.28 -31.17 12.97
N ILE A 640 6.71 -32.17 12.19
CA ILE A 640 5.92 -33.38 11.92
C ILE A 640 5.74 -34.21 13.20
N ASN A 641 6.75 -34.24 14.08
CA ASN A 641 6.69 -34.96 15.36
C ASN A 641 5.67 -34.37 16.34
N MET A 642 5.20 -33.13 16.14
CA MET A 642 4.11 -32.54 16.94
C MET A 642 2.72 -32.98 16.48
N LEU A 643 2.58 -33.59 15.29
CA LEU A 643 1.31 -34.06 14.75
C LEU A 643 0.98 -35.49 15.25
N PRO A 644 -0.30 -35.88 15.29
CA PRO A 644 -0.69 -37.27 15.56
C PRO A 644 0.00 -38.24 14.59
N LEU A 645 0.44 -39.40 15.08
CA LEU A 645 1.27 -40.38 14.36
C LEU A 645 0.78 -40.67 12.92
N PHE A 646 -0.53 -40.84 12.72
CA PHE A 646 -1.10 -41.12 11.39
C PHE A 646 -0.89 -39.96 10.39
N ILE A 647 -1.12 -38.72 10.82
CA ILE A 647 -0.91 -37.54 9.98
C ILE A 647 0.59 -37.28 9.81
N GLY A 648 1.37 -37.50 10.89
CA GLY A 648 2.81 -37.34 10.87
C GLY A 648 3.51 -38.28 9.89
N ASP A 649 3.17 -39.58 9.91
CA ASP A 649 3.74 -40.58 8.99
C ASP A 649 3.34 -40.32 7.53
N TRP A 650 2.09 -39.93 7.29
CA TRP A 650 1.64 -39.53 5.95
C TRP A 650 2.41 -38.31 5.43
N MET A 651 2.54 -37.25 6.24
CA MET A 651 3.31 -36.05 5.89
C MET A 651 4.80 -36.35 5.71
N ARG A 652 5.37 -37.26 6.53
CA ARG A 652 6.78 -37.68 6.43
C ARG A 652 7.06 -38.39 5.11
N CYS A 653 6.12 -39.16 4.58
CA CYS A 653 6.24 -39.79 3.26
C CYS A 653 5.91 -38.84 2.10
N LEU A 654 5.03 -37.85 2.31
CA LEU A 654 4.66 -36.90 1.26
C LEU A 654 5.80 -35.93 0.93
N TYR A 655 6.48 -35.41 1.96
CA TYR A 655 7.54 -34.41 1.81
C TYR A 655 8.96 -34.97 1.99
N GLY A 656 9.09 -36.19 2.53
CA GLY A 656 10.37 -36.83 2.77
C GLY A 656 10.73 -37.85 1.69
N GLU A 657 11.74 -38.65 2.00
CA GLU A 657 12.24 -39.71 1.12
C GLU A 657 11.94 -41.08 1.72
N THR A 658 11.67 -42.06 0.86
CA THR A 658 11.45 -43.44 1.29
C THR A 658 12.78 -44.14 1.49
N TYR A 659 12.93 -44.92 2.56
CA TYR A 659 14.10 -45.78 2.70
C TYR A 659 14.17 -46.81 1.56
N PRO A 660 15.32 -46.97 0.89
CA PRO A 660 15.48 -47.90 -0.23
C PRO A 660 15.18 -49.35 0.19
N LEU A 661 14.86 -50.19 -0.80
CA LEU A 661 14.68 -51.63 -0.60
C LEU A 661 16.04 -52.33 -0.72
N CYS A 662 16.29 -53.31 0.15
CA CYS A 662 17.55 -54.06 0.17
C CYS A 662 17.50 -55.10 -0.94
N ASP A 663 17.88 -54.73 -2.16
CA ASP A 663 17.97 -55.65 -3.30
C ASP A 663 19.46 -55.97 -3.56
N PRO A 664 19.89 -57.24 -3.66
CA PRO A 664 21.31 -57.59 -3.77
C PRO A 664 21.97 -57.29 -5.13
N LYS A 665 21.36 -56.50 -6.03
CA LYS A 665 21.87 -56.24 -7.38
C LYS A 665 22.16 -54.76 -7.61
N ASN A 666 23.44 -54.42 -7.81
CA ASN A 666 23.97 -53.10 -8.19
C ASN A 666 23.43 -51.93 -7.35
N VAL A 667 23.71 -51.95 -6.05
CA VAL A 667 23.32 -50.89 -5.10
C VAL A 667 24.56 -50.10 -4.71
N THR A 668 24.43 -48.78 -4.57
CA THR A 668 25.51 -47.94 -4.05
C THR A 668 25.75 -48.21 -2.56
N LEU A 669 26.97 -48.00 -2.07
CA LEU A 669 27.31 -48.25 -0.67
C LEU A 669 26.39 -47.46 0.30
N GLU A 670 25.99 -46.25 -0.10
CA GLU A 670 25.07 -45.39 0.65
C GLU A 670 23.65 -45.99 0.74
N GLU A 671 23.12 -46.54 -0.35
CA GLU A 671 21.79 -47.16 -0.40
C GLU A 671 21.73 -48.46 0.42
N GLU A 672 22.82 -49.23 0.46
CA GLU A 672 22.92 -50.44 1.28
C GLU A 672 22.89 -50.09 2.78
N GLU A 673 23.64 -49.06 3.19
CA GLU A 673 23.63 -48.55 4.57
C GLU A 673 22.25 -48.01 4.97
N LEU A 674 21.61 -47.22 4.11
CA LEU A 674 20.27 -46.67 4.34
C LEU A 674 19.21 -47.77 4.44
N CYS A 675 19.32 -48.84 3.65
CA CYS A 675 18.38 -49.95 3.77
C CYS A 675 18.57 -50.74 5.09
N ARG A 676 19.80 -50.93 5.57
CA ARG A 676 20.03 -51.54 6.89
C ARG A 676 19.41 -50.70 8.01
N LEU A 677 19.48 -49.37 7.91
CA LEU A 677 18.84 -48.45 8.85
C LEU A 677 17.31 -48.52 8.82
N LYS A 678 16.70 -48.84 7.68
CA LYS A 678 15.24 -49.04 7.57
C LYS A 678 14.72 -50.10 8.54
N TYR A 679 15.44 -51.21 8.68
CA TYR A 679 15.03 -52.31 9.56
C TYR A 679 14.99 -51.89 11.05
N LEU A 680 15.80 -50.90 11.43
CA LEU A 680 15.92 -50.40 12.80
C LEU A 680 14.92 -49.26 13.11
N THR A 681 14.54 -48.46 12.11
CA THR A 681 13.85 -47.19 12.32
C THR A 681 12.32 -47.29 12.40
N LYS A 682 11.72 -48.45 12.07
CA LYS A 682 10.26 -48.72 12.11
C LYS A 682 9.37 -47.76 11.30
N HIS A 683 9.93 -46.78 10.61
CA HIS A 683 9.25 -45.87 9.69
C HIS A 683 9.68 -46.16 8.25
N ASN A 684 8.75 -46.01 7.29
CA ASN A 684 9.04 -46.26 5.88
C ASN A 684 9.73 -45.08 5.17
N CYS A 685 9.57 -43.87 5.71
CA CYS A 685 10.07 -42.63 5.13
C CYS A 685 10.82 -41.78 6.16
N HIS A 686 11.77 -40.97 5.71
CA HIS A 686 12.59 -40.08 6.53
C HIS A 686 12.65 -38.67 5.95
N MET A 687 12.90 -37.68 6.81
CA MET A 687 12.96 -36.26 6.43
C MET A 687 14.40 -35.69 6.44
N LYS A 688 15.41 -36.57 6.34
CA LYS A 688 16.83 -36.23 6.49
C LYS A 688 17.38 -35.30 5.41
N MET A 689 16.69 -35.13 4.28
CA MET A 689 17.01 -34.12 3.26
C MET A 689 17.03 -32.70 3.85
N PHE A 690 16.20 -32.44 4.88
CA PHE A 690 16.09 -31.14 5.53
C PHE A 690 17.05 -30.95 6.71
N ASP A 691 17.92 -31.93 7.00
CA ASP A 691 18.90 -31.83 8.07
C ASP A 691 19.94 -30.73 7.79
N ARG A 692 20.11 -29.82 8.75
CA ARG A 692 21.20 -28.85 8.79
C ARG A 692 22.21 -29.29 9.84
N TYR A 693 23.42 -29.60 9.40
CA TYR A 693 24.50 -30.07 10.28
C TYR A 693 25.35 -28.89 10.77
N LYS A 694 25.68 -28.90 12.06
CA LYS A 694 26.80 -28.14 12.61
C LYS A 694 27.96 -29.09 12.86
N PHE A 695 29.14 -28.69 12.38
CA PHE A 695 30.36 -29.48 12.49
C PHE A 695 31.30 -28.87 13.50
N GLU A 696 32.04 -29.74 14.18
CA GLU A 696 33.20 -29.37 14.98
C GLU A 696 34.43 -30.03 14.38
N ILE A 697 35.40 -29.20 14.04
CA ILE A 697 36.62 -29.61 13.37
C ILE A 697 37.75 -29.46 14.37
N THR A 698 38.52 -30.53 14.57
CA THR A 698 39.72 -30.50 15.39
C THR A 698 40.93 -30.37 14.49
N VAL A 699 41.71 -29.33 14.74
CA VAL A 699 42.85 -28.95 13.90
C VAL A 699 44.11 -28.91 14.75
N GLY A 700 45.15 -29.61 14.30
CA GLY A 700 46.49 -29.52 14.86
C GLY A 700 47.26 -28.37 14.21
N MET A 701 48.02 -27.61 15.01
CA MET A 701 48.86 -26.54 14.48
C MET A 701 50.05 -27.10 13.67
N PRO A 702 50.45 -26.48 12.54
CA PRO A 702 51.65 -26.86 11.83
C PRO A 702 52.86 -26.32 12.61
N PHE A 703 53.78 -27.21 13.00
CA PHE A 703 55.04 -26.80 13.61
C PHE A 703 55.93 -26.12 12.56
N SER A 704 56.23 -24.83 12.75
CA SER A 704 57.34 -24.17 12.05
C SER A 704 58.65 -24.47 12.77
N SER A 705 59.14 -25.71 12.70
CA SER A 705 60.48 -26.02 13.21
C SER A 705 61.53 -25.55 12.19
N LYS A 706 62.20 -24.44 12.47
CA LYS A 706 63.40 -24.03 11.71
C LYS A 706 64.65 -24.80 12.09
N ASN A 707 64.66 -25.58 13.18
CA ASN A 707 65.82 -26.36 13.60
C ASN A 707 65.41 -27.82 13.82
N GLY A 708 65.74 -28.67 12.83
CA GLY A 708 65.51 -30.09 12.88
C GLY A 708 66.36 -30.75 13.97
N THR A 709 65.68 -31.30 14.97
CA THR A 709 65.99 -32.53 15.73
C THR A 709 65.16 -32.53 17.01
N LYS A 710 63.83 -32.64 16.87
CA LYS A 710 62.99 -33.20 17.93
C LYS A 710 62.02 -34.16 17.28
N THR A 711 62.01 -35.38 17.79
CA THR A 711 61.06 -36.43 17.48
C THR A 711 59.64 -35.89 17.61
N ILE A 712 58.84 -36.33 16.66
CA ILE A 712 57.42 -36.12 16.48
C ILE A 712 56.68 -36.36 17.81
N GLU A 713 56.29 -35.29 18.52
CA GLU A 713 55.19 -35.32 19.49
C GLU A 713 53.90 -35.01 18.70
N GLU A 714 53.40 -35.97 17.92
CA GLU A 714 52.24 -35.78 17.03
C GLU A 714 50.88 -35.70 17.76
N ASP A 715 50.82 -35.98 19.06
CA ASP A 715 49.55 -36.23 19.77
C ASP A 715 49.36 -35.44 21.08
N ASP A 716 49.90 -34.24 21.18
CA ASP A 716 49.63 -33.39 22.33
C ASP A 716 48.25 -32.72 22.18
N ILE A 717 47.18 -33.44 22.56
CA ILE A 717 45.75 -33.03 22.44
C ILE A 717 45.53 -31.63 23.02
N THR A 718 46.35 -31.23 24.01
CA THR A 718 46.29 -29.92 24.66
C THR A 718 46.63 -28.73 23.75
N LYS A 719 47.16 -28.96 22.55
CA LYS A 719 47.48 -27.95 21.54
C LYS A 719 46.47 -27.88 20.39
N ASP A 720 45.44 -28.72 20.42
CA ASP A 720 44.45 -28.78 19.34
C ASP A 720 43.45 -27.62 19.42
N ILE A 721 43.10 -27.08 18.26
CA ILE A 721 42.14 -25.99 18.12
C ILE A 721 40.82 -26.57 17.60
N VAL A 722 39.74 -26.12 18.20
CA VAL A 722 38.39 -26.55 17.86
C VAL A 722 37.69 -25.45 17.05
N LEU A 723 37.18 -25.81 15.88
CA LEU A 723 36.45 -24.91 14.99
C LEU A 723 35.00 -25.36 14.83
N LYS A 724 34.06 -24.43 14.96
CA LYS A 724 32.65 -24.65 14.58
C LYS A 724 32.45 -24.27 13.13
N ALA A 725 31.85 -25.16 12.35
CA ALA A 725 31.52 -24.93 10.95
C ALA A 725 30.03 -25.19 10.68
N SER A 726 29.43 -24.37 9.81
CA SER A 726 28.03 -24.49 9.38
C SER A 726 27.85 -25.56 8.29
N ASN A 727 26.60 -25.87 7.97
CA ASN A 727 26.20 -26.88 6.98
C ASN A 727 26.78 -26.62 5.56
N GLU A 728 27.06 -25.36 5.22
CA GLU A 728 27.64 -24.96 3.93
C GLU A 728 28.97 -25.67 3.63
N PHE A 729 29.73 -25.99 4.68
CA PHE A 729 31.00 -26.68 4.55
C PHE A 729 30.87 -28.21 4.45
N LYS A 730 29.66 -28.80 4.56
CA LYS A 730 29.41 -30.26 4.58
C LYS A 730 30.16 -31.00 3.47
N LYS A 731 30.01 -30.55 2.21
CA LYS A 731 30.62 -31.21 1.04
C LYS A 731 32.14 -31.20 1.08
N VAL A 732 32.74 -30.14 1.61
CA VAL A 732 34.20 -30.04 1.72
C VAL A 732 34.68 -30.91 2.89
N LEU A 733 34.07 -30.75 4.07
CA LEU A 733 34.51 -31.41 5.31
C LEU A 733 34.42 -32.93 5.25
N LEU A 734 33.37 -33.49 4.62
CA LEU A 734 33.22 -34.95 4.47
C LEU A 734 34.26 -35.57 3.53
N ASN A 735 34.87 -34.77 2.66
CA ASN A 735 35.87 -35.23 1.69
C ASN A 735 37.33 -34.99 2.13
N LEU A 736 37.54 -34.35 3.30
CA LEU A 736 38.88 -34.09 3.83
C LEU A 736 39.49 -35.35 4.47
N ARG A 737 40.78 -35.60 4.18
CA ARG A 737 41.55 -36.68 4.82
C ARG A 737 42.35 -36.17 6.00
N GLN A 738 42.51 -37.01 7.03
CA GLN A 738 43.40 -36.74 8.15
C GLN A 738 44.83 -36.43 7.67
N GLY A 739 45.46 -35.42 8.26
CA GLY A 739 46.80 -34.95 7.91
C GLY A 739 46.85 -33.91 6.79
N SER A 740 45.72 -33.59 6.13
CA SER A 740 45.66 -32.55 5.09
C SER A 740 46.04 -31.18 5.65
N ILE A 741 46.84 -30.42 4.89
CA ILE A 741 47.21 -29.04 5.25
C ILE A 741 46.19 -28.09 4.63
N ILE A 742 45.55 -27.29 5.48
CA ILE A 742 44.43 -26.44 5.14
C ILE A 742 44.67 -25.05 5.71
N GLU A 743 44.33 -24.02 4.96
CA GLU A 743 44.22 -22.65 5.43
C GLU A 743 42.78 -22.39 5.90
N PHE A 744 42.65 -22.02 7.17
CA PHE A 744 41.40 -21.67 7.82
C PHE A 744 41.33 -20.15 7.99
N SER A 745 40.18 -19.57 7.64
CA SER A 745 39.82 -18.21 8.01
C SER A 745 38.73 -18.28 9.07
N THR A 746 39.02 -17.81 10.27
CA THR A 746 38.15 -17.93 11.43
C THR A 746 37.87 -16.56 12.06
N ILE A 747 36.72 -16.42 12.71
CA ILE A 747 36.43 -15.27 13.57
C ILE A 747 36.69 -15.66 15.01
N LEU A 748 37.38 -14.77 15.73
CA LEU A 748 37.56 -14.86 17.15
C LEU A 748 36.21 -14.57 17.84
N GLU A 749 35.53 -15.61 18.32
CA GLU A 749 34.24 -15.52 19.00
C GLU A 749 34.24 -16.41 20.26
N GLY A 750 33.54 -16.00 21.32
CA GLY A 750 33.33 -16.81 22.50
C GLY A 750 34.44 -16.68 23.56
N ARG A 751 34.78 -17.79 24.24
CA ARG A 751 35.73 -17.80 25.37
C ARG A 751 37.19 -17.71 24.89
N LEU A 752 37.57 -16.57 24.33
CA LEU A 752 38.92 -16.26 23.87
C LEU A 752 39.93 -16.38 25.00
N GLY A 753 41.10 -16.97 24.75
CA GLY A 753 42.11 -17.23 25.78
C GLY A 753 41.74 -18.35 26.76
N SER A 754 40.79 -19.23 26.40
CA SER A 754 40.52 -20.47 27.11
C SER A 754 41.42 -21.61 26.64
N LYS A 755 41.47 -22.72 27.41
CA LYS A 755 42.24 -23.93 27.08
C LYS A 755 41.79 -24.56 25.75
N TRP A 756 40.51 -24.41 25.42
CA TRP A 756 39.88 -24.95 24.21
C TRP A 756 39.08 -23.83 23.55
N PRO A 757 39.74 -22.89 22.86
CA PRO A 757 39.03 -21.81 22.22
C PRO A 757 38.23 -22.39 21.05
N VAL A 758 36.96 -22.00 20.98
CA VAL A 758 36.05 -22.45 19.93
C VAL A 758 35.82 -21.29 18.98
N PHE A 759 36.40 -21.37 17.79
CA PHE A 759 36.26 -20.31 16.80
C PHE A 759 35.24 -20.68 15.73
N GLU A 760 34.58 -19.68 15.14
CA GLU A 760 33.68 -19.91 14.02
C GLU A 760 34.47 -19.88 12.69
N LEU A 761 34.28 -20.92 11.87
CA LEU A 761 34.87 -21.02 10.54
C LEU A 761 34.11 -20.15 9.54
N LYS A 762 34.85 -19.30 8.81
CA LYS A 762 34.30 -18.45 7.73
C LYS A 762 34.80 -18.83 6.35
N ALA A 763 36.03 -19.31 6.21
CA ALA A 763 36.49 -19.82 4.94
C ALA A 763 37.48 -20.95 5.12
N ILE A 764 37.51 -21.85 4.15
CA ILE A 764 38.41 -22.99 4.09
C ILE A 764 39.04 -23.06 2.70
N THR A 765 40.36 -23.15 2.67
CA THR A 765 41.18 -23.27 1.45
C THR A 765 42.10 -24.46 1.63
N CYS A 766 42.00 -25.50 0.81
CA CYS A 766 42.92 -26.63 0.93
C CYS A 766 44.21 -26.39 0.16
N LEU A 767 45.36 -26.59 0.82
CA LEU A 767 46.68 -26.37 0.22
C LEU A 767 47.30 -27.66 -0.34
N ASN A 768 46.96 -28.83 0.21
CA ASN A 768 47.55 -30.12 -0.18
C ASN A 768 46.53 -31.27 -0.24
N CYS A 769 45.32 -31.01 -0.74
CA CYS A 769 44.29 -32.05 -0.92
C CYS A 769 44.44 -32.75 -2.28
N MET A 770 44.34 -34.08 -2.29
CA MET A 770 44.46 -34.92 -3.49
C MET A 770 43.27 -34.80 -4.46
N SER A 771 42.14 -34.23 -4.04
CA SER A 771 40.92 -34.15 -4.84
C SER A 771 40.71 -32.75 -5.40
N LYS A 772 40.86 -32.61 -6.73
CA LYS A 772 40.16 -31.57 -7.50
C LYS A 772 38.66 -31.85 -7.40
N LEU A 773 37.98 -31.39 -6.35
CA LEU A 773 36.53 -31.38 -6.27
C LEU A 773 36.05 -29.96 -5.90
N LEU A 774 35.45 -29.31 -6.92
CA LEU A 774 34.71 -28.04 -6.96
C LEU A 774 35.48 -26.73 -7.28
N PRO A 775 34.87 -25.78 -8.04
CA PRO A 775 35.55 -24.90 -9.01
C PRO A 775 36.20 -23.64 -8.44
N ALA A 776 36.18 -23.43 -7.12
CA ALA A 776 36.76 -22.26 -6.49
C ALA A 776 37.61 -22.72 -5.31
N GLY A 777 38.94 -22.56 -5.41
CA GLY A 777 39.90 -23.04 -4.41
C GLY A 777 39.68 -22.52 -2.97
N ARG A 778 38.74 -21.61 -2.76
CA ARG A 778 38.35 -21.02 -1.47
C ARG A 778 36.83 -21.13 -1.29
N HIS A 779 36.39 -21.89 -0.29
CA HIS A 779 34.98 -21.95 0.10
C HIS A 779 34.75 -20.95 1.24
N VAL A 780 33.75 -20.09 1.09
CA VAL A 780 33.43 -19.01 2.04
C VAL A 780 32.01 -19.20 2.56
N LYS A 781 31.80 -18.90 3.84
CA LYS A 781 30.48 -18.82 4.45
C LYS A 781 29.68 -17.72 3.76
N ILE A 782 28.46 -18.02 3.32
CA ILE A 782 27.56 -17.05 2.71
C ILE A 782 27.04 -16.13 3.83
N GLU A 783 27.51 -14.88 3.85
CA GLU A 783 27.06 -13.85 4.76
C GLU A 783 26.25 -12.80 4.00
N HIS A 784 25.01 -12.55 4.43
CA HIS A 784 24.20 -11.47 3.90
C HIS A 784 24.59 -10.16 4.58
N ASP A 785 25.22 -9.25 3.83
CA ASP A 785 25.55 -7.90 4.30
C ASP A 785 24.32 -6.98 4.20
N TRP A 786 23.48 -7.05 5.23
CA TRP A 786 22.27 -6.26 5.34
C TRP A 786 22.52 -4.76 5.30
N ARG A 787 23.65 -4.30 5.85
CA ARG A 787 24.01 -2.87 5.84
C ARG A 787 24.38 -2.38 4.46
N SER A 788 25.15 -3.17 3.71
CA SER A 788 25.41 -2.85 2.30
C SER A 788 24.11 -2.78 1.51
N THR A 789 23.18 -3.70 1.78
CA THR A 789 21.86 -3.75 1.11
C THR A 789 21.00 -2.52 1.45
N VAL A 790 20.90 -2.14 2.73
CA VAL A 790 20.19 -0.93 3.16
C VAL A 790 20.85 0.34 2.62
N HIS A 791 22.18 0.40 2.60
CA HIS A 791 22.91 1.54 2.05
C HIS A 791 22.66 1.70 0.54
N LYS A 792 22.63 0.59 -0.21
CA LYS A 792 22.23 0.57 -1.62
C LYS A 792 20.78 1.07 -1.81
N ALA A 793 19.86 0.67 -0.94
CA ALA A 793 18.47 1.13 -1.01
C ALA A 793 18.33 2.63 -0.70
N ILE A 794 19.04 3.15 0.31
CA ILE A 794 19.08 4.58 0.62
C ILE A 794 19.71 5.38 -0.53
N LYS A 795 20.82 4.88 -1.08
CA LYS A 795 21.48 5.48 -2.26
C LYS A 795 20.52 5.54 -3.44
N PHE A 796 19.85 4.43 -3.75
CA PHE A 796 18.86 4.37 -4.81
C PHE A 796 17.68 5.33 -4.58
N ALA A 797 17.16 5.41 -3.35
CA ALA A 797 16.08 6.33 -3.01
C ALA A 797 16.50 7.79 -3.16
N PHE A 798 17.72 8.13 -2.76
CA PHE A 798 18.28 9.46 -2.95
C PHE A 798 18.44 9.78 -4.44
N ASP A 799 19.04 8.87 -5.20
CA ASP A 799 19.23 9.02 -6.64
C ASP A 799 17.89 9.13 -7.37
N PHE A 800 16.83 8.43 -6.94
CA PHE A 800 15.50 8.53 -7.54
C PHE A 800 14.94 9.97 -7.55
N PHE A 801 15.15 10.74 -6.48
CA PHE A 801 14.60 12.10 -6.38
C PHE A 801 15.55 13.19 -6.90
N PHE A 802 16.86 12.96 -6.82
CA PHE A 802 17.86 14.01 -7.05
C PHE A 802 18.74 13.78 -8.29
N PHE A 803 18.82 12.55 -8.82
CA PHE A 803 19.57 12.28 -10.04
C PHE A 803 18.83 12.92 -11.23
N PRO A 804 19.53 13.57 -12.18
CA PRO A 804 20.98 13.64 -12.38
C PRO A 804 21.66 14.87 -11.76
N PHE A 805 20.95 15.71 -11.02
CA PHE A 805 21.51 16.90 -10.36
C PHE A 805 22.47 16.53 -9.22
N LEU A 806 22.03 15.66 -8.31
CA LEU A 806 22.83 15.13 -7.20
C LEU A 806 22.74 13.60 -7.21
N SER A 807 23.87 12.93 -6.97
CA SER A 807 23.91 11.49 -6.71
C SER A 807 24.58 11.20 -5.37
N ALA A 808 24.11 10.18 -4.67
CA ALA A 808 24.77 9.69 -3.46
C ALA A 808 26.06 8.91 -3.83
N ALA A 809 27.14 9.14 -3.08
CA ALA A 809 28.46 8.56 -3.32
C ALA A 809 28.50 7.03 -3.18
#